data_AF-A0A2S6BQH8-F1
#
_entry.id   AF-A0A2S6BQH8-F1
#
_cell.length_a   1.000
_cell.length_b   1.000
_cell.length_c   1.000
_cell.angle_alpha   90.00
_cell.angle_beta   90.00
_cell.angle_gamma   90.00
#
_symmetry.space_group_name_H-M   'P 1'
#
loop_
_entity.id
_entity.type
_entity.pdbx_description
1 polymer ?
#
loop_
_entity_poly.entity_id
_entity_poly.type
_entity_poly.pdbx_seq_one_letter_code
_entity_poly.pdbx_strand_id
1 'polypeptide(L)'
;MSDKTAPKTTLLDLPVDLLVLIFPYLDARSFLSLTSTCTALHTPDFTHDSTYWSALVRRDFRVPNQPVVENDGQRWHKLYKRLRTQSKAYTWGNNEKGCLGHAAAQPPTGFRGTAGHVLARHGRRQGRKAGYPGEMQGLVNLGVIADMQCGGWSTTLLTAKGALYTVGVLDGLAFSQRPPHQQMARDTPTPLSFPPGYPQPHDDRYEPTTAVKGFSSGRAHVLALSDSGRIWSWQNAAHPGLHVKFVHHETKEYVKKTEKGAVRKVVAGWNKSAALVTGTGIVLWEPLELEPDQNAVADAVLVLETCAVPNTGSTHVEDEENSIGDVLNFIILEDTIVFNTTAGKAYAALIRWGPQSQTVSNPIELPLPKLKDGADDVVSDVQGSFRNFAVFTKSGAVLTSTQDDIMPLLQSVPGVRHGFKRIPALQNQQVISLAFGDYHFHALHAPGYITSYGSEPQLCGALGIGGYGVPESRLRGIRNQALGGDGRLVPHAYTEGRRIWFEEEKRKWAQFLTSGGVDQQEAAERVRMAIGSPHVAAQGEVSEWIEQEARDWETKFGIRDEYDDDGLGAYFVLNVTAAGWHSGALVLVNESMVEKLRKAVEVPDHSTAAEEMNEAGPSETAYPTQVNTQQDDNVAADWGRYFLGLAPYNVSSNTYDPNAPHLRHAPTATQSIAARHQLPQKLDYGASPREGYHYIWANNHFPRLRLSDGTEMPGNIEFHEWRYGRPEWKLDWENPQGEDENHQVYQQDCNQLFISPNMADYILSFSPWSGSTFVPRGPQHAGHIPANLALPVGHRLPEPFVAVITGASRGIGAGIAKAFAQAGATGLLLTALKAKDLEATKQACQDLSKGSGNEDLKVVCLEADNGEEESAIRIREAVEKEFEGGSLDLLVNNAGIIGTNASMFAKPGEIDTSQIEEPNQVNLLGRFYMTKHILPLMLKNPRPTRNMVYISSIGSHVPGPLGFSLTALATNRLSQRVAEAYADQGVFSAAVHPGAIWPEVVPEGLPESAKEWSTESVDLAGAWLVWLIGGERKGWLNGRYLDVTWDVEELEKKKDEIVERDLLKMRLMI
;
A
#
# COMPACT_ATOMS: atom_id res chain seq x y z
N MET A 1 36.05 77.19 -37.51
CA MET A 1 35.22 77.00 -36.30
C MET A 1 34.08 76.06 -36.71
N SER A 2 34.32 74.75 -36.81
CA SER A 2 34.32 73.73 -35.75
C SER A 2 32.98 73.62 -35.02
N ASP A 3 32.06 72.89 -35.66
CA ASP A 3 30.82 72.41 -35.08
C ASP A 3 31.17 71.26 -34.13
N LYS A 4 31.09 71.50 -32.81
CA LYS A 4 31.26 70.46 -31.78
C LYS A 4 29.91 69.80 -31.55
N THR A 5 29.60 68.78 -32.35
CA THR A 5 28.48 67.88 -32.10
C THR A 5 28.60 67.29 -30.69
N ALA A 6 27.58 67.52 -29.84
CA ALA A 6 27.46 66.84 -28.55
C ALA A 6 27.61 65.31 -28.74
N PRO A 7 28.35 64.61 -27.87
CA PRO A 7 28.49 63.16 -28.00
C PRO A 7 27.10 62.52 -27.94
N LYS A 8 26.76 61.71 -28.95
CA LYS A 8 25.54 60.90 -28.92
C LYS A 8 25.66 59.96 -27.74
N THR A 9 24.81 60.14 -26.73
CA THR A 9 24.65 59.16 -25.66
C THR A 9 24.24 57.82 -26.26
N THR A 10 25.01 56.80 -25.92
CA THR A 10 24.83 55.41 -26.29
C THR A 10 24.22 54.64 -25.11
N LEU A 11 23.69 53.45 -25.36
CA LEU A 11 23.14 52.58 -24.31
C LEU A 11 24.18 52.28 -23.20
N LEU A 12 25.47 52.26 -23.55
CA LEU A 12 26.58 52.01 -22.62
C LEU A 12 26.89 53.20 -21.69
N ASP A 13 26.36 54.39 -21.99
CA ASP A 13 26.52 55.56 -21.12
C ASP A 13 25.53 55.54 -19.93
N LEU A 14 24.61 54.55 -19.88
CA LEU A 14 23.73 54.33 -18.73
C LEU A 14 24.48 53.61 -17.59
N PRO A 15 24.24 53.97 -16.32
CA PRO A 15 24.69 53.18 -15.18
C PRO A 15 24.22 51.72 -15.26
N VAL A 16 25.07 50.80 -14.80
CA VAL A 16 24.78 49.36 -14.76
C VAL A 16 23.45 49.07 -14.06
N ASP A 17 23.16 49.78 -12.96
CA ASP A 17 21.93 49.63 -12.19
C ASP A 17 20.66 49.88 -13.02
N LEU A 18 20.71 50.80 -14.00
CA LEU A 18 19.58 51.05 -14.90
C LEU A 18 19.47 49.99 -16.00
N LEU A 19 20.61 49.49 -16.50
CA LEU A 19 20.62 48.40 -17.49
C LEU A 19 20.03 47.11 -16.90
N VAL A 20 20.34 46.79 -15.64
CA VAL A 20 19.79 45.64 -14.89
C VAL A 20 18.27 45.76 -14.68
N LEU A 21 17.70 46.97 -14.62
CA LEU A 21 16.25 47.17 -14.57
C LEU A 21 15.56 47.01 -15.93
N ILE A 22 16.29 47.21 -17.04
CA ILE A 22 15.75 47.11 -18.40
C ILE A 22 15.75 45.66 -18.89
N PHE A 23 16.84 44.92 -18.63
CA PHE A 23 17.00 43.56 -19.17
C PHE A 23 15.85 42.59 -18.86
N PRO A 24 15.23 42.57 -17.66
CA PRO A 24 14.11 41.67 -17.36
C PRO A 24 12.89 41.81 -18.29
N TYR A 25 12.76 42.94 -19.00
CA TYR A 25 11.68 43.16 -19.97
C TYR A 25 11.96 42.56 -21.35
N LEU A 26 13.20 42.13 -21.62
CA LEU A 26 13.59 41.47 -22.86
C LEU A 26 13.35 39.96 -22.76
N ASP A 27 12.77 39.37 -23.80
CA ASP A 27 12.77 37.91 -23.97
C ASP A 27 14.20 37.38 -24.20
N ALA A 28 14.41 36.07 -23.97
CA ALA A 28 15.74 35.45 -24.12
C ALA A 28 16.40 35.75 -25.47
N ARG A 29 15.63 35.72 -26.56
CA ARG A 29 16.16 35.91 -27.92
C ARG A 29 16.60 37.36 -28.12
N SER A 30 15.77 38.31 -27.69
CA SER A 30 16.05 39.74 -27.76
C SER A 30 17.25 40.12 -26.88
N PHE A 31 17.34 39.56 -25.68
CA PHE A 31 18.45 39.76 -24.76
C PHE A 31 19.78 39.20 -25.29
N LEU A 32 19.79 37.95 -25.77
CA LEU A 32 20.97 37.35 -26.39
C LEU A 32 21.38 38.09 -27.68
N SER A 33 20.41 38.54 -28.47
CA SER A 33 20.70 39.35 -29.66
C SER A 33 21.33 40.69 -29.27
N LEU A 34 20.79 41.39 -28.26
CA LEU A 34 21.34 42.64 -27.75
C LEU A 34 22.77 42.46 -27.26
N THR A 35 23.02 41.48 -26.39
CA THR A 35 24.36 41.18 -25.87
C THR A 35 25.34 40.78 -26.97
N SER A 36 24.89 40.13 -28.05
CA SER A 36 25.75 39.78 -29.19
C SER A 36 26.15 40.96 -30.08
N THR A 37 25.41 42.08 -30.05
CA THR A 37 25.71 43.27 -30.88
C THR A 37 26.79 44.18 -30.29
N CYS A 38 27.20 43.94 -29.03
CA CYS A 38 28.10 44.83 -28.30
C CYS A 38 29.09 44.02 -27.45
N THR A 39 30.39 44.17 -27.72
CA THR A 39 31.45 43.46 -26.97
C THR A 39 31.47 43.79 -25.47
N ALA A 40 31.04 44.99 -25.08
CA ALA A 40 30.94 45.38 -23.66
C ALA A 40 29.79 44.69 -22.92
N LEU A 41 28.74 44.28 -23.62
CA LEU A 41 27.61 43.53 -23.08
C LEU A 41 27.75 42.01 -23.29
N HIS A 42 28.68 41.59 -24.14
CA HIS A 42 29.00 40.18 -24.40
C HIS A 42 30.02 39.61 -23.39
N THR A 43 29.92 40.01 -22.13
CA THR A 43 30.72 39.47 -21.03
C THR A 43 29.87 38.49 -20.21
N PRO A 44 30.49 37.48 -19.55
CA PRO A 44 29.77 36.52 -18.70
C PRO A 44 28.88 37.18 -17.64
N ASP A 45 29.31 38.32 -17.08
CA ASP A 45 28.56 39.06 -16.06
C ASP A 45 27.17 39.52 -16.54
N PHE A 46 27.04 39.83 -17.84
CA PHE A 46 25.75 40.19 -18.44
C PHE A 46 25.08 38.99 -19.09
N THR A 47 25.79 38.21 -19.91
CA THR A 47 25.18 37.08 -20.64
C THR A 47 24.70 35.97 -19.72
N HIS A 48 25.28 35.84 -18.52
CA HIS A 48 24.90 34.89 -17.48
C HIS A 48 24.44 35.59 -16.20
N ASP A 49 23.79 36.76 -16.30
CA ASP A 49 23.23 37.43 -15.14
C ASP A 49 22.20 36.54 -14.43
N SER A 50 22.40 36.28 -13.14
CA SER A 50 21.58 35.35 -12.35
C SER A 50 20.16 35.89 -12.14
N THR A 51 20.03 37.19 -11.92
CA THR A 51 18.75 37.85 -11.69
C THR A 51 17.87 37.75 -12.94
N TYR A 52 18.43 38.06 -14.11
CA TYR A 52 17.77 37.95 -15.40
C TYR A 52 17.32 36.51 -15.68
N TRP A 53 18.24 35.54 -15.71
CA TRP A 53 17.89 34.17 -16.08
C TRP A 53 16.96 33.49 -15.08
N SER A 54 17.15 33.72 -13.77
CA SER A 54 16.25 33.17 -12.76
C SER A 54 14.85 33.81 -12.81
N ALA A 55 14.74 35.10 -13.11
CA ALA A 55 13.45 35.76 -13.35
C ALA A 55 12.78 35.22 -14.62
N LEU A 56 13.57 35.02 -15.69
CA LEU A 56 13.10 34.51 -16.97
C LEU A 56 12.57 33.07 -16.85
N VAL A 57 13.29 32.19 -16.15
CA VAL A 57 12.85 30.81 -15.89
C VAL A 57 11.54 30.80 -15.12
N ARG A 58 11.44 31.57 -14.04
CA ARG A 58 10.21 31.66 -13.24
C ARG A 58 9.03 32.22 -14.04
N ARG A 59 9.29 33.21 -14.90
CA ARG A 59 8.26 33.85 -15.74
C ARG A 59 7.80 32.95 -16.88
N ASP A 60 8.74 32.41 -17.65
CA ASP A 60 8.43 31.71 -18.90
C ASP A 60 8.01 30.24 -18.67
N PHE A 61 8.46 29.61 -17.58
CA PHE A 61 8.20 28.19 -17.31
C PHE A 61 7.42 27.92 -16.02
N ARG A 62 7.03 28.97 -15.27
CA ARG A 62 6.22 28.84 -14.03
C ARG A 62 6.81 27.87 -12.99
N VAL A 63 8.14 27.71 -12.98
CA VAL A 63 8.83 26.73 -12.12
C VAL A 63 8.68 27.13 -10.64
N PRO A 64 8.12 26.26 -9.77
CA PRO A 64 8.16 26.47 -8.34
C PRO A 64 9.62 26.36 -7.86
N ASN A 65 10.07 27.34 -7.07
CA ASN A 65 11.46 27.55 -6.65
C ASN A 65 12.29 26.26 -6.49
N GLN A 66 13.42 26.21 -7.18
CA GLN A 66 14.27 25.02 -7.32
C GLN A 66 15.72 25.27 -6.88
N PRO A 67 16.49 24.20 -6.64
CA PRO A 67 17.73 24.19 -5.85
C PRO A 67 18.95 24.78 -6.56
N VAL A 68 18.76 25.53 -7.64
CA VAL A 68 19.87 26.26 -8.25
C VAL A 68 20.27 27.37 -7.29
N VAL A 69 21.55 27.42 -6.93
CA VAL A 69 22.13 28.51 -6.14
C VAL A 69 21.65 29.82 -6.76
N GLU A 70 20.93 30.64 -5.99
CA GLU A 70 20.26 31.84 -6.53
C GLU A 70 21.21 32.77 -7.29
N ASN A 71 22.51 32.73 -6.93
CA ASN A 71 23.57 33.55 -7.50
C ASN A 71 24.33 32.91 -8.68
N ASP A 72 23.95 31.72 -9.17
CA ASP A 72 24.64 31.05 -10.29
C ASP A 72 23.87 31.24 -11.62
N GLY A 73 24.10 32.36 -12.28
CA GLY A 73 23.38 32.70 -13.51
C GLY A 73 23.76 31.86 -14.73
N GLN A 74 24.94 31.23 -14.73
CA GLN A 74 25.32 30.28 -15.78
C GLN A 74 24.46 29.01 -15.69
N ARG A 75 24.26 28.47 -14.48
CA ARG A 75 23.33 27.34 -14.27
C ARG A 75 21.89 27.72 -14.59
N TRP A 76 21.42 28.91 -14.21
CA TRP A 76 20.08 29.38 -14.58
C TRP A 76 19.88 29.46 -16.10
N HIS A 77 20.87 29.98 -16.85
CA HIS A 77 20.83 30.00 -18.31
C HIS A 77 20.73 28.60 -18.93
N LYS A 78 21.56 27.65 -18.46
CA LYS A 78 21.54 26.27 -18.95
C LYS A 78 20.24 25.55 -18.59
N LEU A 79 19.73 25.77 -17.37
CA LEU A 79 18.43 25.26 -16.93
C LEU A 79 17.30 25.80 -17.83
N TYR A 80 17.30 27.10 -18.16
CA TYR A 80 16.33 27.70 -19.08
C TYR A 80 16.30 26.97 -20.43
N LYS A 81 17.49 26.67 -20.99
CA LYS A 81 17.62 25.93 -22.25
C LYS A 81 17.05 24.50 -22.15
N ARG A 82 17.32 23.80 -21.04
CA ARG A 82 16.85 22.43 -20.82
C ARG A 82 15.34 22.37 -20.61
N LEU A 83 14.77 23.25 -19.79
CA LEU A 83 13.32 23.34 -19.57
C LEU A 83 12.54 23.48 -20.88
N ARG A 84 13.11 24.19 -21.86
CA ARG A 84 12.49 24.38 -23.17
C ARG A 84 12.45 23.12 -24.05
N THR A 85 13.40 22.21 -23.89
CA THR A 85 13.66 21.16 -24.90
C THR A 85 13.73 19.74 -24.37
N GLN A 86 13.87 19.55 -23.05
CA GLN A 86 14.22 18.27 -22.44
C GLN A 86 13.28 17.85 -21.31
N SER A 87 12.16 18.55 -21.12
CA SER A 87 11.19 18.21 -20.08
C SER A 87 10.34 17.00 -20.48
N LYS A 88 10.35 15.96 -19.63
CA LYS A 88 9.56 14.73 -19.77
C LYS A 88 8.79 14.45 -18.49
N ALA A 89 7.61 13.87 -18.60
CA ALA A 89 6.86 13.38 -17.44
C ALA A 89 6.95 11.86 -17.38
N TYR A 90 7.29 11.35 -16.20
CA TYR A 90 7.33 9.93 -15.92
C TYR A 90 6.27 9.58 -14.88
N THR A 91 5.66 8.40 -15.02
CA THR A 91 4.62 7.90 -14.10
C THR A 91 4.77 6.40 -13.86
N TRP A 92 4.34 5.94 -12.69
CA TRP A 92 4.39 4.53 -12.30
C TRP A 92 3.31 4.20 -11.24
N GLY A 93 3.06 2.92 -11.02
CA GLY A 93 2.04 2.41 -10.11
C GLY A 93 0.83 1.81 -10.83
N ASN A 94 -0.34 1.90 -10.22
CA ASN A 94 -1.60 1.42 -10.78
C ASN A 94 -2.04 2.27 -11.99
N ASN A 95 -2.55 1.65 -13.06
CA ASN A 95 -3.04 2.29 -14.26
C ASN A 95 -4.45 1.80 -14.66
N GLU A 96 -5.23 1.24 -13.75
CA GLU A 96 -6.56 0.69 -14.04
C GLU A 96 -7.54 1.74 -14.59
N LYS A 97 -7.30 3.00 -14.24
CA LYS A 97 -8.09 4.15 -14.66
C LYS A 97 -7.36 5.05 -15.66
N GLY A 98 -6.23 4.63 -16.23
CA GLY A 98 -5.49 5.42 -17.22
C GLY A 98 -4.63 6.56 -16.63
N CYS A 99 -4.45 6.60 -15.31
CA CYS A 99 -3.78 7.70 -14.61
C CYS A 99 -2.27 7.84 -14.87
N LEU A 100 -1.65 6.87 -15.55
CA LEU A 100 -0.25 6.98 -15.96
C LEU A 100 -0.10 7.64 -17.34
N GLY A 101 -1.15 7.73 -18.15
CA GLY A 101 -1.05 8.36 -19.48
C GLY A 101 -0.10 7.64 -20.47
N HIS A 102 0.21 6.37 -20.20
CA HIS A 102 0.90 5.47 -21.12
C HIS A 102 0.39 4.04 -20.90
N ALA A 103 0.47 3.19 -21.92
CA ALA A 103 0.29 1.77 -21.72
C ALA A 103 1.43 1.27 -20.81
N ALA A 104 1.12 0.43 -19.81
CA ALA A 104 2.17 -0.15 -19.00
C ALA A 104 3.17 -0.88 -19.91
N ALA A 105 4.47 -0.61 -19.77
CA ALA A 105 5.49 -1.41 -20.41
C ALA A 105 5.27 -2.87 -20.01
N GLN A 106 5.08 -3.76 -20.99
CA GLN A 106 5.03 -5.20 -20.72
C GLN A 106 6.37 -5.61 -20.09
N PRO A 107 6.40 -6.56 -19.13
CA PRO A 107 7.61 -7.34 -18.95
C PRO A 107 7.95 -7.99 -20.31
N PRO A 108 9.23 -8.04 -20.73
CA PRO A 108 9.60 -8.65 -21.99
C PRO A 108 9.08 -10.08 -22.04
N THR A 109 8.49 -10.41 -23.19
CA THR A 109 7.96 -11.72 -23.51
C THR A 109 9.09 -12.74 -23.52
N GLY A 110 9.05 -13.68 -22.57
CA GLY A 110 9.77 -14.95 -22.61
C GLY A 110 8.76 -16.08 -22.43
N PHE A 111 8.76 -17.05 -23.35
CA PHE A 111 7.85 -18.19 -23.52
C PHE A 111 6.60 -17.99 -24.41
N ARG A 112 6.81 -18.12 -25.74
CA ARG A 112 5.82 -18.72 -26.64
C ARG A 112 6.04 -20.24 -26.68
N GLY A 113 5.19 -20.99 -25.99
CA GLY A 113 4.94 -22.41 -26.27
C GLY A 113 3.57 -22.54 -26.93
N THR A 114 3.52 -23.21 -28.08
CA THR A 114 2.31 -23.44 -28.89
C THR A 114 1.34 -24.42 -28.23
N ALA A 115 0.08 -24.01 -27.97
CA ALA A 115 -1.08 -24.90 -27.96
C ALA A 115 -2.43 -24.13 -27.97
N GLY A 116 -3.33 -24.51 -28.89
CA GLY A 116 -4.78 -24.56 -28.64
C GLY A 116 -5.64 -23.32 -28.95
N HIS A 117 -6.15 -23.25 -30.19
CA HIS A 117 -7.36 -22.48 -30.50
C HIS A 117 -8.59 -23.07 -29.77
N VAL A 118 -8.99 -22.53 -28.62
CA VAL A 118 -10.35 -22.70 -28.07
C VAL A 118 -10.78 -21.40 -27.34
N LEU A 119 -11.88 -20.80 -27.82
CA LEU A 119 -12.68 -19.71 -27.23
C LEU A 119 -12.00 -18.33 -27.05
N ALA A 120 -11.72 -17.68 -28.19
CA ALA A 120 -11.59 -16.23 -28.28
C ALA A 120 -12.96 -15.54 -28.10
N ARG A 121 -13.42 -15.38 -26.84
CA ARG A 121 -14.40 -14.37 -26.43
C ARG A 121 -14.12 -13.99 -24.98
N HIS A 122 -13.20 -13.05 -24.77
CA HIS A 122 -13.16 -11.99 -23.75
C HIS A 122 -11.81 -11.26 -23.94
N GLY A 123 -11.85 -10.09 -24.58
CA GLY A 123 -10.67 -9.35 -25.02
C GLY A 123 -9.83 -8.75 -23.89
N ARG A 124 -8.49 -8.77 -24.09
CA ARG A 124 -7.45 -7.88 -23.53
C ARG A 124 -7.67 -7.35 -22.09
N ARG A 125 -7.08 -8.01 -21.08
CA ARG A 125 -6.87 -7.44 -19.73
C ARG A 125 -5.51 -7.83 -19.11
N GLN A 126 -4.40 -7.62 -19.83
CA GLN A 126 -3.05 -7.71 -19.25
C GLN A 126 -2.21 -6.49 -19.68
N GLY A 127 -1.85 -5.63 -18.71
CA GLY A 127 -1.05 -4.41 -18.91
C GLY A 127 -1.53 -3.16 -18.13
N ARG A 128 -1.94 -3.26 -16.86
CA ARG A 128 -2.58 -2.14 -16.09
C ARG A 128 -1.83 -1.65 -14.84
N LYS A 129 -0.62 -2.09 -14.58
CA LYS A 129 0.24 -1.57 -13.48
C LYS A 129 1.63 -1.32 -14.07
N ALA A 130 2.47 -0.48 -13.50
CA ALA A 130 3.84 -0.21 -13.91
C ALA A 130 4.78 -0.12 -12.68
N GLY A 131 5.66 -1.10 -12.49
CA GLY A 131 6.59 -1.13 -11.34
C GLY A 131 7.79 -0.17 -11.43
N TYR A 132 8.05 0.37 -12.61
CA TYR A 132 9.14 1.32 -12.87
C TYR A 132 8.58 2.57 -13.57
N PRO A 133 9.22 3.73 -13.42
CA PRO A 133 8.86 4.94 -14.14
C PRO A 133 8.80 4.71 -15.65
N GLY A 134 7.63 4.99 -16.26
CA GLY A 134 7.43 5.03 -17.70
C GLY A 134 7.19 6.45 -18.17
N GLU A 135 7.71 6.80 -19.35
CA GLU A 135 7.46 8.11 -19.95
C GLU A 135 5.99 8.22 -20.41
N MET A 136 5.30 9.28 -19.99
CA MET A 136 3.94 9.57 -20.39
C MET A 136 3.86 9.92 -21.88
N GLN A 137 2.86 9.39 -22.57
CA GLN A 137 2.70 9.57 -24.02
C GLN A 137 1.83 10.80 -24.34
N GLY A 138 2.00 11.35 -25.54
CA GLY A 138 1.15 12.44 -26.04
C GLY A 138 1.50 13.85 -25.56
N LEU A 139 2.69 14.05 -24.98
CA LEU A 139 3.12 15.36 -24.44
C LEU A 139 3.72 16.31 -25.48
N VAL A 140 4.22 15.80 -26.61
CA VAL A 140 5.00 16.58 -27.60
C VAL A 140 4.28 17.85 -28.06
N ASN A 141 2.96 17.78 -28.23
CA ASN A 141 2.16 18.89 -28.74
C ASN A 141 1.64 19.85 -27.63
N LEU A 142 1.89 19.55 -26.36
CA LEU A 142 1.42 20.36 -25.22
C LEU A 142 2.37 21.52 -24.88
N GLY A 143 3.58 21.51 -25.43
CA GLY A 143 4.64 22.45 -25.10
C GLY A 143 5.35 22.09 -23.80
N VAL A 144 5.94 23.09 -23.15
CA VAL A 144 6.70 22.87 -21.90
C VAL A 144 5.75 22.59 -20.75
N ILE A 145 5.95 21.46 -20.08
CA ILE A 145 5.27 21.10 -18.84
C ILE A 145 6.00 21.80 -17.69
N ALA A 146 5.28 22.65 -16.96
CA ALA A 146 5.76 23.45 -15.85
C ALA A 146 5.65 22.72 -14.51
N ASP A 147 4.56 21.98 -14.31
CA ASP A 147 4.26 21.28 -13.07
C ASP A 147 3.37 20.06 -13.31
N MET A 148 3.35 19.12 -12.35
CA MET A 148 2.48 17.96 -12.39
C MET A 148 2.06 17.52 -10.98
N GLN A 149 0.81 17.05 -10.84
CA GLN A 149 0.31 16.50 -9.59
C GLN A 149 -0.60 15.29 -9.83
N CYS A 150 -0.49 14.30 -8.96
CA CYS A 150 -1.34 13.12 -8.91
C CYS A 150 -2.44 13.39 -7.88
N GLY A 151 -3.68 13.04 -8.22
CA GLY A 151 -4.83 13.17 -7.33
C GLY A 151 -5.94 12.22 -7.77
N GLY A 152 -6.62 11.60 -6.81
CA GLY A 152 -7.64 10.60 -7.09
C GLY A 152 -7.10 9.47 -7.97
N TRP A 153 -7.78 9.19 -9.08
CA TRP A 153 -7.32 8.27 -10.13
C TRP A 153 -6.84 9.03 -11.36
N SER A 154 -6.15 10.15 -11.17
CA SER A 154 -5.68 11.00 -12.26
C SER A 154 -4.27 11.53 -12.04
N THR A 155 -3.65 11.96 -13.14
CA THR A 155 -2.43 12.77 -13.12
C THR A 155 -2.70 14.01 -13.96
N THR A 156 -2.53 15.18 -13.35
CA THR A 156 -2.80 16.49 -13.98
C THR A 156 -1.48 17.23 -14.19
N LEU A 157 -1.34 17.83 -15.36
CA LEU A 157 -0.17 18.55 -15.85
C LEU A 157 -0.52 20.02 -16.03
N LEU A 158 0.38 20.90 -15.64
CA LEU A 158 0.34 22.33 -15.94
C LEU A 158 1.37 22.63 -17.02
N THR A 159 0.95 23.30 -18.08
CA THR A 159 1.86 23.83 -19.10
C THR A 159 2.39 25.21 -18.74
N ALA A 160 3.51 25.61 -19.33
CA ALA A 160 4.08 26.95 -19.20
C ALA A 160 3.10 28.07 -19.62
N LYS A 161 2.18 27.79 -20.55
CA LYS A 161 1.13 28.74 -20.95
C LYS A 161 -0.03 28.87 -19.94
N GLY A 162 -0.08 28.01 -18.92
CA GLY A 162 -1.14 28.00 -17.92
C GLY A 162 -2.34 27.11 -18.28
N ALA A 163 -2.20 26.22 -19.27
CA ALA A 163 -3.23 25.21 -19.58
C ALA A 163 -3.04 23.98 -18.69
N LEU A 164 -4.16 23.43 -18.18
CA LEU A 164 -4.18 22.17 -17.45
C LEU A 164 -4.61 21.02 -18.36
N TYR A 165 -3.89 19.92 -18.30
CA TYR A 165 -4.22 18.66 -18.97
C TYR A 165 -4.29 17.54 -17.94
N THR A 166 -5.20 16.60 -18.08
CA THR A 166 -5.32 15.47 -17.16
C THR A 166 -5.41 14.15 -17.90
N VAL A 167 -4.87 13.10 -17.28
CA VAL A 167 -5.10 11.70 -17.64
C VAL A 167 -5.78 10.99 -16.48
N GLY A 168 -6.62 10.01 -16.79
CA GLY A 168 -7.35 9.22 -15.84
C GLY A 168 -8.73 9.77 -15.46
N VAL A 169 -9.10 9.66 -14.18
CA VAL A 169 -10.39 10.04 -13.61
C VAL A 169 -10.16 10.94 -12.40
N LEU A 170 -10.70 12.16 -12.44
CA LEU A 170 -10.47 13.17 -11.39
C LEU A 170 -11.12 12.77 -10.06
N ASP A 171 -12.40 12.39 -10.08
CA ASP A 171 -13.13 11.99 -8.88
C ASP A 171 -12.84 10.54 -8.49
N GLY A 172 -11.97 10.38 -7.50
CA GLY A 172 -11.62 9.12 -6.88
C GLY A 172 -12.54 8.64 -5.75
N LEU A 173 -13.63 9.34 -5.46
CA LEU A 173 -14.67 8.89 -4.52
C LEU A 173 -15.81 8.14 -5.22
N ALA A 174 -16.09 8.42 -6.50
CA ALA A 174 -17.11 7.72 -7.30
C ALA A 174 -16.71 6.29 -7.76
N PHE A 175 -16.12 5.49 -6.87
CA PHE A 175 -15.65 4.13 -7.15
C PHE A 175 -16.79 3.15 -7.55
N SER A 176 -18.00 3.39 -7.05
CA SER A 176 -19.15 2.46 -7.09
C SER A 176 -20.35 2.93 -7.93
N GLN A 177 -20.27 4.08 -8.61
CA GLN A 177 -21.42 4.62 -9.35
C GLN A 177 -21.78 3.78 -10.59
N ARG A 178 -23.09 3.66 -10.85
CA ARG A 178 -23.65 2.93 -12.01
C ARG A 178 -23.24 3.60 -13.35
N PRO A 179 -23.32 2.85 -14.48
CA PRO A 179 -22.80 3.28 -15.79
C PRO A 179 -23.22 4.64 -16.39
N PRO A 180 -24.33 5.32 -16.01
CA PRO A 180 -24.64 6.62 -16.63
C PRO A 180 -23.79 7.80 -16.12
N HIS A 181 -23.22 7.70 -14.91
CA HIS A 181 -22.53 8.81 -14.22
C HIS A 181 -21.04 8.56 -13.97
N GLN A 182 -20.53 7.38 -14.32
CA GLN A 182 -19.11 7.05 -14.13
C GLN A 182 -18.24 7.78 -15.17
N GLN A 183 -17.30 8.60 -14.71
CA GLN A 183 -16.30 9.25 -15.56
C GLN A 183 -15.52 8.20 -16.38
N MET A 184 -15.47 8.42 -17.70
CA MET A 184 -14.66 7.57 -18.58
C MET A 184 -13.17 7.88 -18.36
N ALA A 185 -12.39 6.84 -18.07
CA ALA A 185 -10.94 6.91 -18.00
C ALA A 185 -10.35 7.43 -19.33
N ARG A 186 -9.42 8.39 -19.22
CA ARG A 186 -8.70 8.98 -20.36
C ARG A 186 -7.22 8.58 -20.29
N ASP A 187 -6.77 7.78 -21.25
CA ASP A 187 -5.37 7.30 -21.28
C ASP A 187 -4.42 8.29 -21.99
N THR A 188 -4.95 9.40 -22.51
CA THR A 188 -4.19 10.45 -23.20
C THR A 188 -4.47 11.82 -22.57
N PRO A 189 -3.48 12.71 -22.46
CA PRO A 189 -3.65 14.03 -21.87
C PRO A 189 -4.83 14.78 -22.50
N THR A 190 -5.82 15.10 -21.68
CA THR A 190 -7.06 15.78 -22.09
C THR A 190 -7.11 17.16 -21.44
N PRO A 191 -7.35 18.25 -22.18
CA PRO A 191 -7.40 19.59 -21.59
C PRO A 191 -8.60 19.75 -20.65
N LEU A 192 -8.38 20.37 -19.50
CA LEU A 192 -9.46 20.85 -18.64
C LEU A 192 -10.02 22.14 -19.23
N SER A 193 -11.29 22.11 -19.64
CA SER A 193 -11.92 23.23 -20.34
C SER A 193 -12.48 24.27 -19.36
N PHE A 194 -12.51 25.51 -19.82
CA PHE A 194 -13.23 26.62 -19.18
C PHE A 194 -14.64 26.81 -19.79
N PRO A 195 -15.57 27.49 -19.08
CA PRO A 195 -16.92 27.77 -19.58
C PRO A 195 -16.94 28.57 -20.90
N PRO A 196 -18.02 28.49 -21.69
CA PRO A 196 -18.17 29.27 -22.92
C PRO A 196 -17.97 30.77 -22.67
N GLY A 197 -17.18 31.42 -23.52
CA GLY A 197 -16.83 32.84 -23.39
C GLY A 197 -15.46 33.10 -22.75
N TYR A 198 -14.85 32.08 -22.15
CA TYR A 198 -13.46 32.14 -21.68
C TYR A 198 -12.51 31.49 -22.70
N PRO A 199 -11.40 32.16 -23.08
CA PRO A 199 -10.41 31.59 -23.99
C PRO A 199 -9.62 30.49 -23.30
N GLN A 200 -9.20 29.48 -24.06
CA GLN A 200 -8.43 28.39 -23.51
C GLN A 200 -6.94 28.79 -23.44
N PRO A 201 -6.20 28.47 -22.37
CA PRO A 201 -4.81 28.92 -22.23
C PRO A 201 -3.83 28.30 -23.25
N HIS A 202 -4.28 27.32 -24.03
CA HIS A 202 -3.49 26.76 -25.14
C HIS A 202 -3.68 27.54 -26.46
N ASP A 203 -4.62 28.48 -26.53
CA ASP A 203 -4.78 29.40 -27.66
C ASP A 203 -3.57 30.35 -27.74
N ASP A 204 -3.30 30.93 -28.92
CA ASP A 204 -2.19 31.88 -29.11
C ASP A 204 -2.36 33.20 -28.34
N ARG A 205 -3.54 33.40 -27.71
CA ARG A 205 -3.88 34.59 -26.94
C ARG A 205 -3.77 34.29 -25.44
N TYR A 206 -2.77 34.89 -24.80
CA TYR A 206 -2.63 34.86 -23.35
C TYR A 206 -3.80 35.60 -22.67
N GLU A 207 -4.46 34.93 -21.72
CA GLU A 207 -5.58 35.47 -20.95
C GLU A 207 -5.34 35.22 -19.44
N PRO A 208 -5.13 36.27 -18.62
CA PRO A 208 -4.86 36.11 -17.18
C PRO A 208 -5.97 35.42 -16.38
N THR A 209 -7.23 35.52 -16.84
CA THR A 209 -8.37 34.93 -16.12
C THR A 209 -8.41 33.39 -16.20
N THR A 210 -7.86 32.80 -17.26
CA THR A 210 -7.80 31.34 -17.46
C THR A 210 -6.40 30.77 -17.39
N ALA A 211 -5.35 31.57 -17.58
CA ALA A 211 -3.97 31.14 -17.43
C ALA A 211 -3.69 30.73 -15.97
N VAL A 212 -3.56 29.43 -15.74
CA VAL A 212 -3.31 28.85 -14.41
C VAL A 212 -1.88 29.15 -13.97
N LYS A 213 -1.78 29.72 -12.78
CA LYS A 213 -0.53 30.02 -12.09
C LYS A 213 -0.01 28.87 -11.25
N GLY A 214 -0.94 28.17 -10.59
CA GLY A 214 -0.66 27.03 -9.74
C GLY A 214 -1.96 26.30 -9.44
N PHE A 215 -1.85 25.00 -9.14
CA PHE A 215 -3.02 24.16 -8.93
C PHE A 215 -2.75 23.13 -7.82
N SER A 216 -3.82 22.49 -7.38
CA SER A 216 -3.77 21.41 -6.42
C SER A 216 -4.74 20.31 -6.86
N SER A 217 -4.27 19.07 -6.87
CA SER A 217 -5.08 17.88 -7.20
C SER A 217 -5.38 17.07 -5.95
N GLY A 218 -6.66 17.00 -5.57
CA GLY A 218 -7.17 16.21 -4.45
C GLY A 218 -7.71 14.85 -4.90
N ARG A 219 -8.36 14.11 -3.99
CA ARG A 219 -8.98 12.82 -4.37
C ARG A 219 -10.28 13.01 -5.15
N ALA A 220 -11.05 14.05 -4.86
CA ALA A 220 -12.35 14.28 -5.51
C ALA A 220 -12.32 15.29 -6.67
N HIS A 221 -11.32 16.19 -6.70
CA HIS A 221 -11.35 17.36 -7.58
C HIS A 221 -9.96 18.02 -7.75
N VAL A 222 -9.88 18.95 -8.70
CA VAL A 222 -8.73 19.82 -8.97
C VAL A 222 -9.13 21.27 -8.72
N LEU A 223 -8.30 22.01 -7.98
CA LEU A 223 -8.41 23.46 -7.82
C LEU A 223 -7.25 24.15 -8.52
N ALA A 224 -7.52 25.26 -9.20
CA ALA A 224 -6.50 26.09 -9.81
C ALA A 224 -6.65 27.56 -9.42
N LEU A 225 -5.52 28.24 -9.30
CA LEU A 225 -5.43 29.68 -9.14
C LEU A 225 -4.93 30.29 -10.46
N SER A 226 -5.70 31.19 -11.07
CA SER A 226 -5.29 31.89 -12.29
C SER A 226 -4.34 33.06 -12.00
N ASP A 227 -3.69 33.58 -13.04
CA ASP A 227 -2.84 34.77 -12.94
C ASP A 227 -3.63 36.04 -12.55
N SER A 228 -4.92 36.13 -12.87
CA SER A 228 -5.80 37.20 -12.38
C SER A 228 -6.16 37.06 -10.90
N GLY A 229 -6.01 35.87 -10.31
CA GLY A 229 -6.41 35.58 -8.92
C GLY A 229 -7.75 34.85 -8.78
N ARG A 230 -8.33 34.35 -9.88
CA ARG A 230 -9.54 33.52 -9.83
C ARG A 230 -9.23 32.11 -9.34
N ILE A 231 -10.20 31.54 -8.64
CA ILE A 231 -10.19 30.14 -8.23
C ILE A 231 -11.08 29.37 -9.21
N TRP A 232 -10.53 28.33 -9.82
CA TRP A 232 -11.26 27.42 -10.71
C TRP A 232 -11.30 26.02 -10.10
N SER A 233 -12.41 25.30 -10.31
CA SER A 233 -12.63 23.95 -9.79
C SER A 233 -13.10 22.99 -10.89
N TRP A 234 -12.53 21.79 -10.93
CA TRP A 234 -12.97 20.67 -11.78
C TRP A 234 -13.11 19.40 -10.97
N GLN A 235 -14.26 18.76 -11.03
CA GLN A 235 -14.46 17.40 -10.53
C GLN A 235 -14.49 16.35 -11.65
N ASN A 236 -14.79 16.77 -12.88
CA ASN A 236 -14.91 15.90 -14.04
C ASN A 236 -14.22 16.55 -15.23
N ALA A 237 -13.28 15.82 -15.85
CA ALA A 237 -12.54 16.31 -17.01
C ALA A 237 -13.41 16.54 -18.25
N ALA A 238 -14.62 15.98 -18.30
CA ALA A 238 -15.58 16.19 -19.38
C ALA A 238 -16.42 17.48 -19.24
N HIS A 239 -16.43 18.11 -18.06
CA HIS A 239 -17.21 19.32 -17.79
C HIS A 239 -16.30 20.55 -17.71
N PRO A 240 -16.80 21.73 -18.12
CA PRO A 240 -16.06 22.97 -17.93
C PRO A 240 -15.87 23.29 -16.44
N GLY A 241 -14.76 23.95 -16.12
CA GLY A 241 -14.42 24.33 -14.77
C GLY A 241 -15.34 25.41 -14.22
N LEU A 242 -15.57 25.39 -12.92
CA LEU A 242 -16.40 26.37 -12.21
C LEU A 242 -15.54 27.48 -11.63
N HIS A 243 -15.91 28.74 -11.90
CA HIS A 243 -15.31 29.87 -11.19
C HIS A 243 -15.90 29.97 -9.77
N VAL A 244 -15.04 29.78 -8.76
CA VAL A 244 -15.43 29.79 -7.35
C VAL A 244 -15.47 31.23 -6.81
N LYS A 245 -16.60 31.63 -6.25
CA LYS A 245 -16.78 32.90 -5.52
C LYS A 245 -17.36 32.63 -4.14
N PHE A 246 -17.02 33.45 -3.16
CA PHE A 246 -17.54 33.31 -1.79
C PHE A 246 -18.62 34.36 -1.51
N VAL A 247 -19.65 34.00 -0.73
CA VAL A 247 -20.66 34.97 -0.25
C VAL A 247 -20.07 35.89 0.83
N HIS A 248 -19.37 35.28 1.79
CA HIS A 248 -18.99 35.95 3.04
C HIS A 248 -17.53 36.44 3.06
N HIS A 249 -16.78 36.17 1.99
CA HIS A 249 -15.36 36.51 1.90
C HIS A 249 -15.07 37.23 0.58
N GLU A 250 -14.50 38.43 0.66
CA GLU A 250 -14.14 39.20 -0.52
C GLU A 250 -12.85 38.64 -1.14
N THR A 251 -12.91 38.26 -2.41
CA THR A 251 -11.74 37.96 -3.24
C THR A 251 -11.59 39.01 -4.33
N LYS A 252 -10.35 39.44 -4.56
CA LYS A 252 -10.03 40.48 -5.56
C LYS A 252 -9.14 39.92 -6.65
N GLU A 253 -9.43 40.30 -7.89
CA GLU A 253 -8.62 39.99 -9.05
C GLU A 253 -7.64 41.13 -9.36
N TYR A 254 -6.50 40.82 -9.99
CA TYR A 254 -5.48 41.78 -10.43
C TYR A 254 -4.84 42.63 -9.33
N VAL A 255 -4.90 42.15 -8.09
CA VAL A 255 -4.30 42.82 -6.93
C VAL A 255 -2.94 42.22 -6.56
N LYS A 256 -2.09 43.00 -5.88
CA LYS A 256 -0.82 42.47 -5.36
C LYS A 256 -1.10 41.43 -4.27
N LYS A 257 -0.21 40.44 -4.13
CA LYS A 257 -0.35 39.36 -3.12
C LYS A 257 -0.54 39.85 -1.68
N THR A 258 -0.02 41.04 -1.36
CA THR A 258 -0.09 41.68 -0.03
C THR A 258 -1.39 42.42 0.21
N GLU A 259 -2.20 42.66 -0.82
CA GLU A 259 -3.47 43.37 -0.68
C GLU A 259 -4.57 42.46 -0.13
N LYS A 260 -5.42 43.02 0.72
CA LYS A 260 -6.56 42.31 1.30
C LYS A 260 -7.50 41.79 0.20
N GLY A 261 -7.86 40.51 0.28
CA GLY A 261 -8.68 39.80 -0.70
C GLY A 261 -7.87 39.11 -1.81
N ALA A 262 -6.55 39.26 -1.85
CA ALA A 262 -5.71 38.52 -2.79
C ALA A 262 -5.65 37.03 -2.43
N VAL A 263 -5.98 36.16 -3.39
CA VAL A 263 -5.83 34.70 -3.22
C VAL A 263 -4.37 34.30 -3.43
N ARG A 264 -3.73 33.71 -2.42
CA ARG A 264 -2.30 33.36 -2.42
C ARG A 264 -2.02 31.92 -2.79
N LYS A 265 -2.86 30.99 -2.37
CA LYS A 265 -2.73 29.54 -2.59
C LYS A 265 -4.10 28.87 -2.56
N VAL A 266 -4.28 27.81 -3.36
CA VAL A 266 -5.41 26.89 -3.28
C VAL A 266 -4.90 25.48 -2.95
N VAL A 267 -5.68 24.72 -2.19
CA VAL A 267 -5.39 23.32 -1.83
C VAL A 267 -6.65 22.50 -1.99
N ALA A 268 -6.58 21.48 -2.85
CA ALA A 268 -7.57 20.43 -2.96
C ALA A 268 -7.14 19.30 -2.02
N GLY A 269 -7.80 19.19 -0.87
CA GLY A 269 -7.59 18.10 0.07
C GLY A 269 -8.23 16.80 -0.42
N TRP A 270 -8.38 15.84 0.49
CA TRP A 270 -9.02 14.56 0.17
C TRP A 270 -10.43 14.74 -0.41
N ASN A 271 -11.30 15.39 0.36
CA ASN A 271 -12.69 15.69 0.02
C ASN A 271 -13.09 17.10 0.48
N LYS A 272 -12.12 18.01 0.61
CA LYS A 272 -12.31 19.41 1.02
C LYS A 272 -11.48 20.34 0.15
N SER A 273 -11.97 21.56 0.01
CA SER A 273 -11.31 22.62 -0.75
C SER A 273 -10.86 23.70 0.24
N ALA A 274 -9.70 24.33 0.00
CA ALA A 274 -9.35 25.54 0.71
C ALA A 274 -8.53 26.53 -0.12
N ALA A 275 -8.54 27.78 0.35
CA ALA A 275 -7.75 28.87 -0.21
C ALA A 275 -7.17 29.74 0.91
N LEU A 276 -5.92 30.17 0.75
CA LEU A 276 -5.33 31.21 1.59
C LEU A 276 -5.63 32.58 0.96
N VAL A 277 -6.43 33.39 1.66
CA VAL A 277 -6.85 34.72 1.21
C VAL A 277 -6.28 35.78 2.15
N THR A 278 -5.50 36.72 1.61
CA THR A 278 -4.84 37.77 2.38
C THR A 278 -5.87 38.61 3.15
N GLY A 279 -5.69 38.74 4.47
CA GLY A 279 -6.60 39.46 5.38
C GLY A 279 -7.85 38.70 5.84
N THR A 280 -8.11 37.51 5.29
CA THR A 280 -9.17 36.59 5.76
C THR A 280 -8.58 35.34 6.40
N GLY A 281 -7.46 34.84 5.86
CA GLY A 281 -6.79 33.64 6.31
C GLY A 281 -7.11 32.44 5.43
N ILE A 282 -7.06 31.25 6.00
CA ILE A 282 -7.39 30.01 5.29
C ILE A 282 -8.90 29.82 5.31
N VAL A 283 -9.53 29.75 4.14
CA VAL A 283 -10.98 29.56 3.96
C VAL A 283 -11.22 28.17 3.40
N LEU A 284 -12.06 27.35 4.06
CA LEU A 284 -12.44 26.01 3.64
C LEU A 284 -13.88 25.95 3.13
N TRP A 285 -14.13 25.05 2.19
CA TRP A 285 -15.46 24.72 1.67
C TRP A 285 -15.50 23.29 1.09
N GLU A 286 -16.70 22.80 0.77
CA GLU A 286 -16.87 21.48 0.14
C GLU A 286 -16.57 21.50 -1.38
N PRO A 287 -16.07 20.41 -1.97
CA PRO A 287 -15.92 20.29 -3.42
C PRO A 287 -17.24 20.57 -4.14
N LEU A 288 -17.18 21.27 -5.27
CA LEU A 288 -18.37 21.73 -5.99
C LEU A 288 -18.81 20.75 -7.08
N GLU A 289 -20.02 20.19 -6.93
CA GLU A 289 -20.67 19.30 -7.91
C GLU A 289 -21.56 20.06 -8.91
N LEU A 290 -21.42 19.71 -10.20
CA LEU A 290 -22.34 20.11 -11.25
C LEU A 290 -23.42 19.03 -11.40
N GLU A 291 -24.66 19.39 -11.10
CA GLU A 291 -25.80 18.53 -11.38
C GLU A 291 -25.95 18.33 -12.91
N PRO A 292 -26.28 17.12 -13.40
CA PRO A 292 -26.27 16.79 -14.83
C PRO A 292 -27.15 17.69 -15.72
N ASP A 293 -28.18 18.29 -15.14
CA ASP A 293 -29.15 19.19 -15.76
C ASP A 293 -28.74 20.67 -15.76
N GLN A 294 -27.72 21.05 -14.98
CA GLN A 294 -27.17 22.42 -14.90
C GLN A 294 -26.02 22.69 -15.90
N ASN A 295 -25.58 21.66 -16.63
CA ASN A 295 -24.40 21.64 -17.51
C ASN A 295 -24.36 22.70 -18.63
N ALA A 296 -25.43 23.47 -18.87
CA ALA A 296 -25.52 24.38 -20.01
C ALA A 296 -25.33 25.88 -19.68
N VAL A 297 -25.34 26.33 -18.41
CA VAL A 297 -25.50 27.78 -18.12
C VAL A 297 -24.59 28.35 -17.01
N ALA A 298 -24.04 27.56 -16.09
CA ALA A 298 -23.28 28.11 -14.96
C ALA A 298 -21.80 28.33 -15.29
N ASP A 299 -21.35 29.59 -15.34
CA ASP A 299 -19.94 29.99 -15.53
C ASP A 299 -19.22 30.31 -14.19
N ALA A 300 -19.98 30.56 -13.14
CA ALA A 300 -19.51 30.76 -11.78
C ALA A 300 -20.44 30.12 -10.75
N VAL A 301 -19.87 29.67 -9.63
CA VAL A 301 -20.60 29.15 -8.48
C VAL A 301 -20.30 30.00 -7.26
N LEU A 302 -21.37 30.38 -6.57
CA LEU A 302 -21.31 31.13 -5.32
C LEU A 302 -21.37 30.13 -4.15
N VAL A 303 -20.25 29.98 -3.45
CA VAL A 303 -20.12 29.11 -2.28
C VAL A 303 -20.78 29.79 -1.09
N LEU A 304 -21.91 29.21 -0.65
CA LEU A 304 -22.72 29.71 0.45
C LEU A 304 -22.08 29.39 1.80
N GLU A 305 -21.60 28.15 1.95
CA GLU A 305 -21.06 27.64 3.21
C GLU A 305 -19.53 27.62 3.15
N THR A 306 -18.92 28.51 3.95
CA THR A 306 -17.48 28.64 4.07
C THR A 306 -17.09 28.74 5.53
N CYS A 307 -15.89 28.30 5.87
CA CYS A 307 -15.34 28.50 7.20
C CYS A 307 -13.88 28.95 7.13
N ALA A 308 -13.61 30.07 7.79
CA ALA A 308 -12.26 30.57 7.95
C ALA A 308 -11.61 29.92 9.19
N VAL A 309 -10.36 29.47 9.06
CA VAL A 309 -9.58 28.97 10.19
C VAL A 309 -9.27 30.14 11.12
N PRO A 310 -9.64 30.04 12.42
CA PRO A 310 -9.41 31.13 13.38
C PRO A 310 -7.95 31.58 13.42
N ASN A 311 -7.74 32.89 13.61
CA ASN A 311 -6.42 33.52 13.77
C ASN A 311 -5.46 33.44 12.56
N THR A 312 -5.89 32.90 11.41
CA THR A 312 -5.03 32.81 10.21
C THR A 312 -5.09 34.04 9.29
N GLY A 313 -5.97 35.00 9.57
CA GLY A 313 -6.24 36.17 8.72
C GLY A 313 -5.35 37.40 8.93
N SER A 314 -4.28 37.30 9.71
CA SER A 314 -3.39 38.43 10.04
C SER A 314 -2.80 39.10 8.78
N THR A 315 -2.71 40.42 8.84
CA THR A 315 -1.89 41.28 7.96
C THR A 315 -1.20 42.39 8.79
N HIS A 316 -0.77 42.07 10.03
CA HIS A 316 -0.24 42.93 11.11
C HIS A 316 -1.24 43.85 11.84
N VAL A 317 -1.60 43.52 13.11
CA VAL A 317 -2.26 44.46 14.08
C VAL A 317 -1.87 44.16 15.56
N GLU A 318 -1.30 45.18 16.20
CA GLU A 318 -1.30 45.64 17.62
C GLU A 318 -0.99 44.74 18.83
N ASP A 319 -1.10 43.40 18.77
CA ASP A 319 -0.72 42.51 19.89
C ASP A 319 0.37 41.51 19.45
N GLU A 320 1.63 41.96 19.42
CA GLU A 320 2.78 41.14 18.97
C GLU A 320 3.02 39.90 19.86
N GLU A 321 2.61 39.91 21.13
CA GLU A 321 2.91 38.81 22.06
C GLU A 321 2.02 37.56 21.90
N ASN A 322 0.83 37.65 21.26
CA ASN A 322 -0.14 36.54 21.16
C ASN A 322 -0.56 36.15 19.73
N SER A 323 0.04 36.75 18.69
CA SER A 323 -0.26 36.42 17.29
C SER A 323 0.47 35.15 16.83
N ILE A 324 -0.22 34.27 16.09
CA ILE A 324 0.42 33.08 15.47
C ILE A 324 1.28 33.44 14.24
N GLY A 325 1.27 34.70 13.80
CA GLY A 325 1.97 35.17 12.60
C GLY A 325 1.23 34.87 11.29
N ASP A 326 1.80 35.33 10.17
CA ASP A 326 1.20 35.16 8.86
C ASP A 326 1.46 33.75 8.33
N VAL A 327 0.43 33.11 7.78
CA VAL A 327 0.53 31.77 7.18
C VAL A 327 1.46 31.81 5.96
N LEU A 328 2.49 30.97 5.98
CA LEU A 328 3.44 30.80 4.89
C LEU A 328 2.99 29.71 3.92
N ASN A 329 2.70 28.53 4.46
CA ASN A 329 2.19 27.39 3.73
C ASN A 329 1.18 26.61 4.60
N PHE A 330 0.30 25.85 3.93
CA PHE A 330 -0.67 24.98 4.59
C PHE A 330 -1.01 23.76 3.73
N ILE A 331 -1.44 22.70 4.41
CA ILE A 331 -1.92 21.44 3.84
C ILE A 331 -3.23 21.04 4.51
N ILE A 332 -4.04 20.27 3.78
CA ILE A 332 -5.30 19.71 4.29
C ILE A 332 -5.15 18.19 4.34
N LEU A 333 -5.30 17.64 5.53
CA LEU A 333 -5.37 16.21 5.79
C LEU A 333 -6.85 15.75 5.72
N GLU A 334 -7.14 14.53 6.18
CA GLU A 334 -8.51 13.98 6.19
C GLU A 334 -9.45 14.84 7.05
N ASP A 335 -9.07 15.10 8.29
CA ASP A 335 -9.87 15.84 9.28
C ASP A 335 -9.10 17.01 9.91
N THR A 336 -7.88 17.28 9.46
CA THR A 336 -7.01 18.29 10.09
C THR A 336 -6.43 19.21 9.05
N ILE A 337 -6.27 20.49 9.39
CA ILE A 337 -5.45 21.42 8.63
C ILE A 337 -4.13 21.65 9.37
N VAL A 338 -3.01 21.57 8.66
CA VAL A 338 -1.66 21.82 9.22
C VAL A 338 -1.02 22.97 8.44
N PHE A 339 -0.42 23.92 9.14
CA PHE A 339 0.17 25.10 8.52
C PHE A 339 1.39 25.61 9.30
N ASN A 340 2.30 26.29 8.60
CA ASN A 340 3.40 27.01 9.23
C ASN A 340 3.26 28.52 9.03
N THR A 341 3.89 29.28 9.92
CA THR A 341 3.77 30.73 9.95
C THR A 341 5.12 31.44 9.97
N THR A 342 5.09 32.76 9.78
CA THR A 342 6.28 33.62 9.91
C THR A 342 6.92 33.59 11.30
N ALA A 343 6.19 33.11 12.32
CA ALA A 343 6.74 32.87 13.66
C ALA A 343 7.72 31.67 13.72
N GLY A 344 7.86 30.91 12.62
CA GLY A 344 8.78 29.77 12.57
C GLY A 344 8.24 28.52 13.27
N LYS A 345 6.92 28.42 13.44
CA LYS A 345 6.22 27.34 14.14
C LYS A 345 5.22 26.65 13.21
N ALA A 346 4.84 25.42 13.58
CA ALA A 346 3.78 24.66 12.92
C ALA A 346 2.55 24.56 13.83
N TYR A 347 1.37 24.69 13.24
CA TYR A 347 0.08 24.62 13.92
C TYR A 347 -0.83 23.63 13.22
N ALA A 348 -1.76 23.06 13.98
CA ALA A 348 -2.81 22.20 13.46
C ALA A 348 -4.19 22.62 14.01
N ALA A 349 -5.23 22.49 13.20
CA ALA A 349 -6.62 22.70 13.63
C ALA A 349 -7.52 21.58 13.10
N LEU A 350 -8.47 21.17 13.94
CA LEU A 350 -9.41 20.08 13.63
C LEU A 350 -10.58 20.60 12.81
N ILE A 351 -10.90 19.92 11.72
CA ILE A 351 -12.05 20.16 10.85
C ILE A 351 -13.20 19.30 11.36
N ARG A 352 -14.33 19.92 11.72
CA ARG A 352 -15.57 19.24 12.15
C ARG A 352 -16.69 19.54 11.17
N TRP A 353 -16.76 18.73 10.12
CA TRP A 353 -17.79 18.80 9.08
C TRP A 353 -18.81 17.68 9.32
N GLY A 354 -20.02 18.06 9.72
CA GLY A 354 -21.13 17.14 9.87
C GLY A 354 -22.42 17.73 9.30
N PRO A 355 -23.52 16.94 9.23
CA PRO A 355 -24.78 17.39 8.62
C PRO A 355 -25.41 18.62 9.27
N GLN A 356 -25.01 18.94 10.51
CA GLN A 356 -25.59 20.02 11.31
C GLN A 356 -24.61 21.19 11.56
N SER A 357 -23.31 20.99 11.33
CA SER A 357 -22.29 21.98 11.68
C SER A 357 -21.04 21.84 10.84
N GLN A 358 -20.52 22.98 10.41
CA GLN A 358 -19.29 23.13 9.65
C GLN A 358 -18.37 24.09 10.42
N THR A 359 -17.51 23.52 11.29
CA THR A 359 -16.64 24.32 12.18
C THR A 359 -15.20 23.84 12.20
N VAL A 360 -14.25 24.77 12.35
CA VAL A 360 -12.84 24.47 12.54
C VAL A 360 -12.43 24.90 13.95
N SER A 361 -11.65 24.07 14.63
CA SER A 361 -11.16 24.40 15.98
C SER A 361 -10.16 25.56 15.94
N ASN A 362 -9.88 26.15 17.10
CA ASN A 362 -8.73 27.03 17.22
C ASN A 362 -7.43 26.25 16.90
N PRO A 363 -6.47 26.84 16.19
CA PRO A 363 -5.18 26.21 15.94
C PRO A 363 -4.40 25.96 17.24
N ILE A 364 -3.75 24.81 17.30
CA ILE A 364 -2.87 24.38 18.39
C ILE A 364 -1.45 24.23 17.82
N GLU A 365 -0.45 24.74 18.52
CA GLU A 365 0.96 24.60 18.16
C GLU A 365 1.39 23.13 18.27
N LEU A 366 2.06 22.62 17.23
CA LEU A 366 2.60 21.26 17.23
C LEU A 366 3.93 21.23 17.99
N PRO A 367 4.05 20.44 19.08
CA PRO A 367 5.30 20.33 19.83
C PRO A 367 6.33 19.53 19.03
N LEU A 368 7.31 20.21 18.44
CA LEU A 368 8.37 19.56 17.66
C LEU A 368 9.51 19.07 18.55
N PRO A 369 10.16 17.93 18.21
CA PRO A 369 11.36 17.49 18.90
C PRO A 369 12.49 18.53 18.82
N LYS A 370 13.00 18.93 19.99
CA LYS A 370 14.10 19.89 20.12
C LYS A 370 15.38 19.43 19.45
N LEU A 371 16.24 20.40 19.13
CA LEU A 371 17.61 20.14 18.66
C LEU A 371 18.45 19.49 19.77
N LYS A 372 19.60 18.91 19.39
CA LYS A 372 20.50 18.19 20.32
C LYS A 372 21.04 19.08 21.46
N ASP A 373 21.10 20.39 21.23
CA ASP A 373 21.50 21.41 22.20
C ASP A 373 20.34 21.94 23.05
N GLY A 374 19.12 21.41 22.86
CA GLY A 374 17.92 21.81 23.60
C GLY A 374 17.21 23.06 23.05
N ALA A 375 17.69 23.64 21.94
CA ALA A 375 17.04 24.76 21.28
C ALA A 375 15.84 24.32 20.43
N ASP A 376 14.89 25.24 20.23
CA ASP A 376 13.78 25.05 19.29
C ASP A 376 14.27 25.27 17.86
N ASP A 377 13.87 24.41 16.94
CA ASP A 377 14.18 24.54 15.52
C ASP A 377 13.12 25.39 14.82
N VAL A 378 13.50 26.08 13.75
CA VAL A 378 12.60 26.97 13.01
C VAL A 378 11.95 26.21 11.87
N VAL A 379 10.63 26.10 11.89
CA VAL A 379 9.85 25.50 10.81
C VAL A 379 9.95 26.35 9.56
N SER A 380 10.42 25.75 8.47
CA SER A 380 10.51 26.38 7.15
C SER A 380 9.33 26.04 6.25
N ASP A 381 8.80 24.81 6.33
CA ASP A 381 7.72 24.36 5.45
C ASP A 381 6.92 23.19 6.04
N VAL A 382 5.70 22.98 5.52
CA VAL A 382 4.86 21.81 5.79
C VAL A 382 4.33 21.21 4.48
N GLN A 383 4.44 19.89 4.35
CA GLN A 383 4.01 19.16 3.15
C GLN A 383 3.31 17.87 3.57
N GLY A 384 2.26 17.47 2.87
CA GLY A 384 1.45 16.32 3.28
C GLY A 384 0.19 16.15 2.44
N SER A 385 -0.40 14.97 2.55
CA SER A 385 -1.62 14.59 1.87
C SER A 385 -2.34 13.49 2.65
N PHE A 386 -3.67 13.48 2.56
CA PHE A 386 -4.55 12.53 3.25
C PHE A 386 -4.29 12.45 4.76
N ARG A 387 -3.55 11.46 5.26
CA ARG A 387 -3.25 11.33 6.69
C ARG A 387 -1.78 11.52 7.03
N ASN A 388 -0.92 11.67 6.03
CA ASN A 388 0.53 11.71 6.22
C ASN A 388 1.06 13.12 5.95
N PHE A 389 1.97 13.58 6.79
CA PHE A 389 2.63 14.87 6.57
C PHE A 389 4.06 14.89 7.10
N ALA A 390 4.78 15.93 6.71
CA ALA A 390 6.09 16.26 7.21
C ALA A 390 6.26 17.74 7.48
N VAL A 391 7.10 18.03 8.46
CA VAL A 391 7.55 19.37 8.83
C VAL A 391 9.02 19.49 8.46
N PHE A 392 9.35 20.52 7.69
CA PHE A 392 10.71 20.88 7.33
C PHE A 392 11.22 21.97 8.25
N THR A 393 12.48 21.87 8.64
CA THR A 393 13.11 22.87 9.50
C THR A 393 14.32 23.51 8.84
N LYS A 394 14.68 24.72 9.29
CA LYS A 394 15.85 25.45 8.78
C LYS A 394 17.17 24.75 9.08
N SER A 395 17.24 23.89 10.09
CA SER A 395 18.43 23.08 10.34
C SER A 395 18.68 22.01 9.27
N GLY A 396 17.69 21.73 8.41
CA GLY A 396 17.74 20.66 7.41
C GLY A 396 17.12 19.34 7.90
N ALA A 397 16.43 19.34 9.04
CA ALA A 397 15.67 18.18 9.50
C ALA A 397 14.31 18.08 8.80
N VAL A 398 13.87 16.83 8.62
CA VAL A 398 12.56 16.50 8.04
C VAL A 398 11.86 15.54 8.98
N LEU A 399 10.78 16.01 9.59
CA LEU A 399 10.04 15.30 10.63
C LEU A 399 8.74 14.78 10.05
N THR A 400 8.58 13.46 9.93
CA THR A 400 7.36 12.84 9.40
C THR A 400 6.41 12.48 10.52
N SER A 401 5.10 12.66 10.32
CA SER A 401 4.06 12.32 11.29
C SER A 401 2.75 12.01 10.55
N THR A 402 1.77 11.48 11.28
CA THR A 402 0.43 11.21 10.76
C THR A 402 -0.62 12.04 11.48
N GLN A 403 -1.78 12.20 10.87
CA GLN A 403 -2.94 12.81 11.53
C GLN A 403 -3.21 12.11 12.86
N ASP A 404 -3.15 10.77 12.89
CA ASP A 404 -3.44 9.98 14.10
C ASP A 404 -2.49 10.29 15.25
N ASP A 405 -1.22 10.60 14.96
CA ASP A 405 -0.22 10.94 15.98
C ASP A 405 -0.50 12.29 16.66
N ILE A 406 -1.14 13.23 15.95
CA ILE A 406 -1.47 14.57 16.45
C ILE A 406 -2.92 14.69 16.92
N MET A 407 -3.80 13.76 16.58
CA MET A 407 -5.22 13.80 16.98
C MET A 407 -5.43 13.89 18.51
N PRO A 408 -4.70 13.14 19.36
CA PRO A 408 -4.84 13.26 20.81
C PRO A 408 -4.53 14.68 21.33
N LEU A 409 -3.62 15.40 20.68
CA LEU A 409 -3.29 16.81 21.02
C LEU A 409 -4.49 17.71 20.72
N LEU A 410 -5.08 17.54 19.54
CA LEU A 410 -6.21 18.34 19.08
C LEU A 410 -7.50 18.06 19.85
N GLN A 411 -7.59 16.89 20.48
CA GLN A 411 -8.70 16.48 21.33
C GLN A 411 -8.47 16.75 22.82
N SER A 412 -7.34 17.38 23.19
CA SER A 412 -6.97 17.70 24.56
C SER A 412 -6.90 16.47 25.49
N VAL A 413 -6.49 15.32 24.98
CA VAL A 413 -6.34 14.09 25.76
C VAL A 413 -5.04 14.16 26.59
N PRO A 414 -5.09 14.19 27.94
CA PRO A 414 -3.90 14.33 28.77
C PRO A 414 -3.01 13.07 28.71
N GLY A 415 -1.68 13.25 28.74
CA GLY A 415 -0.72 12.16 28.96
C GLY A 415 -0.38 11.29 27.74
N VAL A 416 -0.98 11.55 26.57
CA VAL A 416 -0.63 10.87 25.31
C VAL A 416 0.53 11.60 24.64
N ARG A 417 1.63 10.89 24.33
CA ARG A 417 2.78 11.47 23.62
C ARG A 417 2.45 11.61 22.13
N HIS A 418 2.80 12.75 21.53
CA HIS A 418 2.63 13.02 20.09
C HIS A 418 3.92 12.70 19.34
N GLY A 419 3.82 11.89 18.28
CA GLY A 419 4.97 11.30 17.61
C GLY A 419 5.39 12.02 16.33
N PHE A 420 6.60 12.56 16.30
CA PHE A 420 7.32 12.88 15.06
C PHE A 420 8.46 11.88 14.87
N LYS A 421 8.51 11.25 13.70
CA LYS A 421 9.57 10.29 13.33
C LYS A 421 10.69 10.99 12.58
N ARG A 422 11.94 10.56 12.82
CA ARG A 422 13.15 11.04 12.14
C ARG A 422 13.75 9.93 11.28
N ILE A 423 13.38 9.90 10.01
CA ILE A 423 13.96 8.95 9.04
C ILE A 423 15.40 9.36 8.74
N PRO A 424 16.42 8.51 8.98
CA PRO A 424 17.83 8.86 8.78
C PRO A 424 18.13 9.38 7.38
N ALA A 425 17.59 8.73 6.34
CA ALA A 425 17.78 9.11 4.94
C ALA A 425 17.22 10.50 4.56
N LEU A 426 16.41 11.13 5.42
CA LEU A 426 15.85 12.46 5.18
C LEU A 426 16.57 13.56 5.96
N GLN A 427 17.36 13.22 6.98
CA GLN A 427 17.95 14.22 7.86
C GLN A 427 19.20 14.84 7.25
N ASN A 428 19.20 16.16 7.02
CA ASN A 428 20.33 16.92 6.46
C ASN A 428 20.78 16.44 5.06
N GLN A 429 19.87 15.79 4.32
CA GLN A 429 20.13 15.24 2.98
C GLN A 429 19.61 16.15 1.86
N GLN A 430 19.50 17.45 2.12
CA GLN A 430 19.02 18.46 1.17
C GLN A 430 17.67 18.09 0.52
N VAL A 431 16.75 17.53 1.30
CA VAL A 431 15.38 17.22 0.84
C VAL A 431 14.64 18.54 0.64
N ILE A 432 14.06 18.73 -0.54
CA ILE A 432 13.34 19.97 -0.92
C ILE A 432 11.84 19.75 -1.03
N SER A 433 11.39 18.52 -1.26
CA SER A 433 9.96 18.20 -1.31
C SER A 433 9.68 16.74 -0.95
N LEU A 434 8.52 16.50 -0.35
CA LEU A 434 7.95 15.19 -0.10
C LEU A 434 6.57 15.10 -0.77
N ALA A 435 6.39 14.07 -1.60
CA ALA A 435 5.11 13.75 -2.22
C ALA A 435 4.49 12.54 -1.55
N PHE A 436 3.33 12.73 -0.92
CA PHE A 436 2.63 11.69 -0.16
C PHE A 436 1.49 11.06 -0.98
N GLY A 437 1.51 9.75 -1.10
CA GLY A 437 0.34 8.94 -1.35
C GLY A 437 -0.28 8.43 -0.04
N ASP A 438 -1.27 7.56 -0.16
CA ASP A 438 -1.97 6.99 1.00
C ASP A 438 -1.05 6.05 1.81
N TYR A 439 -0.19 5.30 1.11
CA TYR A 439 0.61 4.20 1.67
C TYR A 439 2.13 4.36 1.51
N HIS A 440 2.55 5.28 0.64
CA HIS A 440 3.95 5.54 0.30
C HIS A 440 4.19 7.03 0.14
N PHE A 441 5.46 7.42 0.14
CA PHE A 441 5.85 8.77 -0.22
C PHE A 441 7.22 8.79 -0.87
N HIS A 442 7.51 9.87 -1.57
CA HIS A 442 8.76 10.08 -2.28
C HIS A 442 9.41 11.39 -1.85
N ALA A 443 10.73 11.37 -1.65
CA ALA A 443 11.52 12.55 -1.32
C ALA A 443 12.31 13.02 -2.55
N LEU A 444 12.12 14.28 -2.93
CA LEU A 444 12.95 14.95 -3.91
C LEU A 444 14.11 15.65 -3.21
N HIS A 445 15.33 15.32 -3.62
CA HIS A 445 16.54 15.92 -3.11
C HIS A 445 17.03 17.03 -4.06
N ALA A 446 17.64 18.07 -3.50
CA ALA A 446 18.20 19.21 -4.23
C ALA A 446 19.14 18.81 -5.40
N PRO A 447 19.93 17.73 -5.33
CA PRO A 447 20.74 17.29 -6.47
C PRO A 447 19.94 16.69 -7.65
N GLY A 448 18.62 16.58 -7.57
CA GLY A 448 17.77 16.16 -8.69
C GLY A 448 17.47 14.67 -8.78
N TYR A 449 17.53 13.93 -7.66
CA TYR A 449 17.11 12.52 -7.57
C TYR A 449 15.96 12.34 -6.56
N ILE A 450 15.24 11.23 -6.71
CA ILE A 450 14.13 10.84 -5.83
C ILE A 450 14.51 9.61 -5.01
N THR A 451 14.15 9.57 -3.73
CA THR A 451 14.10 8.34 -2.93
C THR A 451 12.67 7.98 -2.53
N SER A 452 12.38 6.69 -2.42
CA SER A 452 11.04 6.16 -2.12
C SER A 452 10.96 5.49 -0.75
N TYR A 453 9.81 5.63 -0.08
CA TYR A 453 9.54 5.15 1.27
C TYR A 453 8.09 4.63 1.42
N GLY A 454 7.84 3.81 2.43
CA GLY A 454 6.51 3.28 2.75
C GLY A 454 6.23 1.91 2.14
N SER A 455 5.00 1.73 1.62
CA SER A 455 4.47 0.44 1.18
C SER A 455 3.75 0.53 -0.17
N GLU A 456 3.82 -0.54 -0.97
CA GLU A 456 3.09 -0.67 -2.22
C GLU A 456 1.85 -1.58 -2.05
N PRO A 457 0.63 -1.04 -2.11
CA PRO A 457 -0.57 -1.84 -1.95
C PRO A 457 -0.76 -2.78 -3.15
N GLN A 458 -1.04 -4.06 -2.89
CA GLN A 458 -1.25 -5.10 -3.91
C GLN A 458 -0.16 -5.14 -5.01
N LEU A 459 1.09 -4.84 -4.63
CA LEU A 459 2.25 -4.82 -5.53
C LEU A 459 2.00 -3.96 -6.77
N CYS A 460 1.29 -2.84 -6.59
CA CYS A 460 0.88 -1.96 -7.68
C CYS A 460 2.06 -1.25 -8.36
N GLY A 461 3.23 -1.23 -7.71
CA GLY A 461 4.44 -0.59 -8.22
C GLY A 461 4.60 0.87 -7.82
N ALA A 462 3.77 1.40 -6.90
CA ALA A 462 3.77 2.83 -6.56
C ALA A 462 5.10 3.35 -5.96
N LEU A 463 5.96 2.45 -5.46
CA LEU A 463 7.31 2.80 -5.00
C LEU A 463 8.29 3.10 -6.15
N GLY A 464 8.01 2.66 -7.39
CA GLY A 464 8.84 2.99 -8.57
C GLY A 464 10.22 2.33 -8.59
N ILE A 465 10.44 1.31 -7.76
CA ILE A 465 11.71 0.58 -7.65
C ILE A 465 11.58 -0.89 -8.09
N GLY A 466 10.51 -1.21 -8.82
CA GLY A 466 10.07 -2.57 -9.14
C GLY A 466 8.61 -2.80 -8.72
N GLY A 467 8.03 -3.96 -9.05
CA GLY A 467 6.63 -4.26 -8.70
C GLY A 467 6.22 -5.70 -9.05
N TYR A 468 4.95 -6.06 -8.83
CA TYR A 468 4.38 -7.41 -9.11
C TYR A 468 5.02 -8.58 -8.36
N GLY A 469 5.84 -8.30 -7.33
CA GLY A 469 6.52 -9.34 -6.57
C GLY A 469 7.57 -10.11 -7.35
N VAL A 470 8.08 -9.52 -8.44
CA VAL A 470 9.17 -10.07 -9.23
C VAL A 470 10.50 -10.04 -8.44
N PRO A 471 11.46 -10.91 -8.77
CA PRO A 471 12.75 -10.96 -8.07
C PRO A 471 13.51 -9.63 -7.98
N GLU A 472 13.39 -8.77 -9.00
CA GLU A 472 14.14 -7.50 -9.09
C GLU A 472 13.71 -6.53 -7.98
N SER A 473 12.42 -6.44 -7.67
CA SER A 473 11.93 -5.54 -6.61
C SER A 473 12.38 -6.00 -5.22
N ARG A 474 12.50 -7.32 -5.03
CA ARG A 474 13.00 -7.91 -3.77
C ARG A 474 14.48 -7.70 -3.57
N LEU A 475 15.29 -7.79 -4.64
CA LEU A 475 16.69 -7.40 -4.60
C LEU A 475 16.87 -5.95 -4.14
N ARG A 476 15.93 -5.08 -4.48
CA ARG A 476 15.94 -3.67 -4.07
C ARG A 476 15.30 -3.41 -2.70
N GLY A 477 15.00 -4.47 -1.95
CA GLY A 477 14.57 -4.38 -0.55
C GLY A 477 13.06 -4.29 -0.35
N ILE A 478 12.24 -4.65 -1.35
CA ILE A 478 10.79 -4.86 -1.13
C ILE A 478 10.55 -6.28 -0.62
N ARG A 479 9.79 -6.41 0.47
CA ARG A 479 9.33 -7.70 1.02
C ARG A 479 7.81 -7.77 0.95
N ASN A 480 7.28 -8.87 0.43
CA ASN A 480 5.84 -9.06 0.24
C ASN A 480 5.26 -9.82 1.42
N GLN A 481 4.11 -9.39 1.94
CA GLN A 481 3.48 -10.05 3.09
C GLN A 481 2.80 -11.40 2.74
N ALA A 482 2.37 -11.61 1.49
CA ALA A 482 1.83 -12.88 0.96
C ALA A 482 1.66 -12.82 -0.58
N LEU A 483 1.10 -13.88 -1.20
CA LEU A 483 0.71 -13.89 -2.61
C LEU A 483 -0.42 -12.88 -2.84
N GLY A 484 -0.15 -11.79 -3.56
CA GLY A 484 -1.08 -10.67 -3.74
C GLY A 484 -1.17 -9.68 -2.57
N GLY A 485 -0.37 -9.86 -1.51
CA GLY A 485 -0.27 -8.93 -0.37
C GLY A 485 0.59 -7.70 -0.66
N ASP A 486 0.58 -6.74 0.25
CA ASP A 486 1.31 -5.47 0.10
C ASP A 486 2.83 -5.69 0.17
N GLY A 487 3.56 -4.91 -0.62
CA GLY A 487 5.01 -4.84 -0.55
C GLY A 487 5.45 -3.77 0.44
N ARG A 488 6.43 -4.08 1.30
CA ARG A 488 7.02 -3.11 2.24
C ARG A 488 8.52 -3.03 2.06
N LEU A 489 9.07 -1.83 2.19
CA LEU A 489 10.51 -1.64 2.24
C LEU A 489 11.11 -2.22 3.53
N VAL A 490 12.22 -2.94 3.40
CA VAL A 490 13.00 -3.40 4.55
C VAL A 490 13.56 -2.21 5.35
N PRO A 491 13.74 -2.31 6.68
CA PRO A 491 14.21 -1.19 7.51
C PRO A 491 15.52 -0.53 7.04
N HIS A 492 16.42 -1.31 6.43
CA HIS A 492 17.70 -0.83 5.87
C HIS A 492 17.49 0.22 4.76
N ALA A 493 16.36 0.16 4.05
CA ALA A 493 16.00 1.13 3.03
C ALA A 493 15.81 2.56 3.59
N TYR A 494 15.58 2.71 4.89
CA TYR A 494 15.35 4.01 5.54
C TYR A 494 16.65 4.70 5.98
N THR A 495 17.80 4.03 5.87
CA THR A 495 19.11 4.60 6.22
C THR A 495 19.62 5.54 5.14
N GLU A 496 19.65 5.07 3.88
CA GLU A 496 20.15 5.82 2.72
C GLU A 496 19.06 6.14 1.68
N GLY A 497 17.85 5.57 1.83
CA GLY A 497 16.77 5.67 0.85
C GLY A 497 16.93 4.68 -0.32
N ARG A 498 15.86 4.49 -1.09
CA ARG A 498 15.89 3.71 -2.35
C ARG A 498 15.65 4.64 -3.52
N ARG A 499 16.63 4.80 -4.42
CA ARG A 499 16.55 5.77 -5.51
C ARG A 499 15.61 5.29 -6.61
N ILE A 500 14.76 6.16 -7.13
CA ILE A 500 13.98 5.83 -8.33
C ILE A 500 14.91 5.92 -9.55
N TRP A 501 14.88 4.90 -10.42
CA TRP A 501 15.71 4.84 -11.63
C TRP A 501 14.86 5.13 -12.87
N PHE A 502 15.34 6.02 -13.72
CA PHE A 502 14.73 6.33 -15.03
C PHE A 502 15.47 5.64 -16.18
N GLU A 503 16.68 5.14 -15.91
CA GLU A 503 17.54 4.43 -16.84
C GLU A 503 17.03 3.01 -17.09
N GLU A 504 16.76 2.69 -18.35
CA GLU A 504 16.33 1.34 -18.73
C GLU A 504 17.45 0.33 -18.51
N GLU A 505 18.70 0.76 -18.70
CA GLU A 505 19.90 -0.05 -18.58
C GLU A 505 20.09 -0.55 -17.13
N LYS A 506 19.76 0.26 -16.12
CA LYS A 506 19.78 -0.18 -14.70
C LYS A 506 18.70 -1.21 -14.41
N ARG A 507 17.53 -1.08 -15.02
CA ARG A 507 16.47 -2.10 -14.93
C ARG A 507 16.90 -3.42 -15.57
N LYS A 508 17.55 -3.36 -16.74
CA LYS A 508 18.13 -4.54 -17.42
C LYS A 508 19.25 -5.18 -16.60
N TRP A 509 20.09 -4.37 -15.97
CA TRP A 509 21.09 -4.85 -15.03
C TRP A 509 20.45 -5.58 -13.83
N ALA A 510 19.43 -5.01 -13.18
CA ALA A 510 18.72 -5.70 -12.10
C ALA A 510 18.06 -7.02 -12.56
N GLN A 511 17.50 -7.06 -13.78
CA GLN A 511 17.00 -8.31 -14.40
C GLN A 511 18.11 -9.32 -14.65
N PHE A 512 19.29 -8.88 -15.10
CA PHE A 512 20.46 -9.75 -15.22
C PHE A 512 20.89 -10.31 -13.86
N LEU A 513 20.81 -9.50 -12.79
CA LEU A 513 21.15 -9.95 -11.44
C LEU A 513 20.29 -11.13 -10.96
N THR A 514 19.03 -11.17 -11.39
CA THR A 514 18.02 -12.17 -11.02
C THR A 514 17.91 -13.34 -12.00
N SER A 515 18.29 -13.17 -13.27
CA SER A 515 18.04 -14.13 -14.35
C SER A 515 19.07 -15.26 -14.49
N GLY A 516 20.18 -15.21 -13.75
CA GLY A 516 21.21 -16.26 -13.80
C GLY A 516 22.62 -15.76 -14.10
N GLY A 517 22.76 -14.63 -14.78
CA GLY A 517 24.05 -14.15 -15.28
C GLY A 517 24.92 -15.22 -15.97
N VAL A 518 26.24 -15.19 -15.73
CA VAL A 518 27.19 -16.20 -16.25
C VAL A 518 27.08 -17.55 -15.50
N ASP A 519 26.79 -17.51 -14.19
CA ASP A 519 26.67 -18.68 -13.33
C ASP A 519 25.28 -18.74 -12.66
N GLN A 520 24.45 -19.65 -13.16
CA GLN A 520 23.09 -19.86 -12.68
C GLN A 520 23.00 -20.35 -11.23
N GLN A 521 24.00 -21.11 -10.75
CA GLN A 521 24.00 -21.59 -9.37
C GLN A 521 24.31 -20.44 -8.41
N GLU A 522 25.29 -19.62 -8.78
CA GLU A 522 25.62 -18.39 -8.04
C GLU A 522 24.38 -17.48 -7.94
N ALA A 523 23.66 -17.31 -9.05
CA ALA A 523 22.43 -16.51 -9.09
C ALA A 523 21.27 -17.08 -8.30
N ALA A 524 21.02 -18.39 -8.41
CA ALA A 524 19.98 -19.06 -7.64
C ALA A 524 20.22 -18.91 -6.13
N GLU A 525 21.47 -19.00 -5.69
CA GLU A 525 21.81 -18.91 -4.27
C GLU A 525 21.76 -17.46 -3.76
N ARG A 526 22.15 -16.45 -4.56
CA ARG A 526 21.90 -15.04 -4.22
C ARG A 526 20.43 -14.69 -4.15
N VAL A 527 19.66 -15.14 -5.13
CA VAL A 527 18.20 -15.00 -5.13
C VAL A 527 17.64 -15.69 -3.88
N ARG A 528 18.08 -16.89 -3.54
CA ARG A 528 17.70 -17.54 -2.28
C ARG A 528 18.05 -16.70 -1.06
N MET A 529 19.24 -16.08 -0.99
CA MET A 529 19.64 -15.21 0.12
C MET A 529 18.82 -13.90 0.21
N ALA A 530 18.47 -13.29 -0.93
CA ALA A 530 17.71 -12.03 -0.96
C ALA A 530 16.18 -12.22 -0.94
N ILE A 531 15.67 -13.33 -1.46
CA ILE A 531 14.24 -13.62 -1.70
C ILE A 531 13.70 -14.70 -0.76
N GLY A 532 14.55 -15.62 -0.33
CA GLY A 532 14.21 -16.80 0.48
C GLY A 532 14.83 -16.85 1.88
N SER A 533 15.69 -15.88 2.25
CA SER A 533 16.23 -15.80 3.61
C SER A 533 15.12 -15.41 4.59
N PRO A 534 14.97 -16.12 5.73
CA PRO A 534 14.10 -15.65 6.80
C PRO A 534 14.56 -14.27 7.29
N HIS A 535 15.88 -14.06 7.43
CA HIS A 535 16.50 -12.86 8.00
C HIS A 535 16.40 -11.63 7.07
N VAL A 536 15.66 -10.61 7.50
CA VAL A 536 15.55 -9.30 6.82
C VAL A 536 16.89 -8.58 6.65
N ALA A 537 17.82 -8.78 7.59
CA ALA A 537 19.13 -8.12 7.57
C ALA A 537 19.93 -8.49 6.31
N ALA A 538 19.96 -9.78 5.94
CA ALA A 538 20.65 -10.25 4.74
C ALA A 538 20.08 -9.61 3.47
N GLN A 539 18.75 -9.59 3.33
CA GLN A 539 18.09 -8.91 2.21
C GLN A 539 18.39 -7.40 2.21
N GLY A 540 18.36 -6.75 3.37
CA GLY A 540 18.63 -5.32 3.51
C GLY A 540 20.04 -4.93 3.10
N GLU A 541 21.04 -5.71 3.49
CA GLU A 541 22.44 -5.48 3.14
C GLU A 541 22.73 -5.72 1.66
N VAL A 542 22.22 -6.83 1.09
CA VAL A 542 22.34 -7.09 -0.35
C VAL A 542 21.65 -5.97 -1.14
N SER A 543 20.46 -5.55 -0.69
CA SER A 543 19.73 -4.43 -1.28
C SER A 543 20.54 -3.15 -1.25
N GLU A 544 21.19 -2.82 -0.14
CA GLU A 544 22.03 -1.63 -0.07
C GLU A 544 23.23 -1.70 -1.00
N TRP A 545 23.91 -2.85 -1.05
CA TRP A 545 25.04 -3.03 -1.95
C TRP A 545 24.62 -2.79 -3.41
N ILE A 546 23.46 -3.31 -3.82
CA ILE A 546 22.87 -3.06 -5.15
C ILE A 546 22.62 -1.56 -5.36
N GLU A 547 22.08 -0.86 -4.37
CA GLU A 547 21.86 0.59 -4.46
C GLU A 547 23.17 1.38 -4.61
N GLN A 548 24.26 0.98 -3.93
CA GLN A 548 25.57 1.61 -4.06
C GLN A 548 26.17 1.39 -5.45
N GLU A 549 26.04 0.19 -6.00
CA GLU A 549 26.53 -0.14 -7.35
C GLU A 549 25.72 0.54 -8.46
N ALA A 550 24.42 0.74 -8.24
CA ALA A 550 23.55 1.50 -9.13
C ALA A 550 23.73 3.03 -9.01
N ARG A 551 24.34 3.50 -7.92
CA ARG A 551 24.53 4.92 -7.63
C ARG A 551 25.52 5.54 -8.62
N ASP A 552 25.18 6.72 -9.13
CA ASP A 552 26.09 7.61 -9.86
C ASP A 552 26.85 6.93 -11.01
N TRP A 553 26.12 6.20 -11.88
CA TRP A 553 26.69 5.53 -13.06
C TRP A 553 27.41 6.50 -14.00
N GLU A 554 26.97 7.74 -14.09
CA GLU A 554 27.66 8.77 -14.87
C GLU A 554 29.10 8.99 -14.42
N THR A 555 29.34 9.01 -13.11
CA THR A 555 30.70 9.09 -12.55
C THR A 555 31.42 7.76 -12.72
N LYS A 556 30.73 6.63 -12.50
CA LYS A 556 31.31 5.27 -12.67
C LYS A 556 31.88 5.04 -14.07
N PHE A 557 31.23 5.57 -15.10
CA PHE A 557 31.65 5.44 -16.49
C PHE A 557 32.37 6.68 -17.05
N GLY A 558 32.74 7.64 -16.20
CA GLY A 558 33.52 8.83 -16.62
C GLY A 558 32.76 9.81 -17.52
N ILE A 559 31.43 9.76 -17.55
CA ILE A 559 30.58 10.60 -18.42
C ILE A 559 30.36 11.99 -17.81
N ARG A 560 30.31 12.07 -16.48
CA ARG A 560 29.97 13.31 -15.77
C ARG A 560 30.98 14.43 -16.05
N ASP A 561 32.25 14.18 -15.84
CA ASP A 561 33.29 15.22 -15.95
C ASP A 561 33.53 15.70 -17.39
N GLU A 562 33.17 14.89 -18.40
CA GLU A 562 33.39 15.21 -19.82
C GLU A 562 32.18 15.90 -20.48
N TYR A 563 30.96 15.72 -19.95
CA TYR A 563 29.72 16.13 -20.62
C TYR A 563 28.63 16.77 -19.74
N ASP A 564 28.78 16.80 -18.42
CA ASP A 564 27.86 17.47 -17.48
C ASP A 564 28.25 18.95 -17.32
N ASP A 565 28.13 19.73 -18.39
CA ASP A 565 28.58 21.13 -18.38
C ASP A 565 27.69 22.03 -17.50
N ASP A 566 26.45 21.61 -17.20
CA ASP A 566 25.50 22.33 -16.33
C ASP A 566 25.41 21.80 -14.89
N GLY A 567 25.98 20.63 -14.60
CA GLY A 567 25.97 20.01 -13.28
C GLY A 567 24.64 19.35 -12.89
N LEU A 568 23.73 19.15 -13.85
CA LEU A 568 22.40 18.57 -13.63
C LEU A 568 22.34 17.08 -14.00
N GLY A 569 23.34 16.55 -14.72
CA GLY A 569 23.39 15.15 -15.11
C GLY A 569 22.38 14.76 -16.21
N ALA A 570 22.29 13.46 -16.48
CA ALA A 570 21.44 12.88 -17.52
C ALA A 570 19.95 12.96 -17.16
N TYR A 571 19.61 12.70 -15.90
CA TYR A 571 18.25 12.78 -15.37
C TYR A 571 18.21 13.72 -14.18
N PHE A 572 17.57 14.88 -14.33
CA PHE A 572 17.39 15.85 -13.26
C PHE A 572 15.90 16.02 -12.95
N VAL A 573 15.48 15.58 -11.78
CA VAL A 573 14.07 15.66 -11.36
C VAL A 573 13.73 17.07 -10.90
N LEU A 574 12.66 17.62 -11.49
CA LEU A 574 12.12 18.94 -11.18
C LEU A 574 11.01 18.90 -10.12
N ASN A 575 10.15 17.90 -10.21
CA ASN A 575 9.00 17.72 -9.32
C ASN A 575 8.76 16.21 -9.14
N VAL A 576 8.34 15.81 -7.94
CA VAL A 576 7.78 14.49 -7.66
C VAL A 576 6.36 14.64 -7.09
N THR A 577 5.47 13.73 -7.47
CA THR A 577 4.09 13.68 -7.01
C THR A 577 3.64 12.25 -6.74
N ALA A 578 2.71 12.06 -5.82
CA ALA A 578 2.14 10.78 -5.44
C ALA A 578 0.65 10.92 -5.12
N ALA A 579 -0.10 9.86 -5.36
CA ALA A 579 -1.47 9.66 -4.91
C ALA A 579 -1.60 8.23 -4.38
N GLY A 580 -2.81 7.79 -3.99
CA GLY A 580 -3.01 6.52 -3.30
C GLY A 580 -2.34 5.30 -3.94
N TRP A 581 -2.35 5.19 -5.27
CA TRP A 581 -1.91 3.96 -5.96
C TRP A 581 -0.90 4.19 -7.10
N HIS A 582 -0.52 5.44 -7.36
CA HIS A 582 0.40 5.81 -8.43
C HIS A 582 1.20 7.04 -8.06
N SER A 583 2.27 7.27 -8.82
CA SER A 583 3.15 8.41 -8.64
C SER A 583 3.66 8.89 -9.99
N GLY A 584 4.26 10.08 -9.98
CA GLY A 584 4.92 10.62 -11.15
C GLY A 584 6.01 11.61 -10.80
N ALA A 585 6.80 11.95 -11.80
CA ALA A 585 7.87 12.92 -11.70
C ALA A 585 8.06 13.68 -13.00
N LEU A 586 8.35 14.97 -12.89
CA LEU A 586 8.76 15.81 -14.01
C LEU A 586 10.29 15.82 -14.05
N VAL A 587 10.89 15.44 -15.19
CA VAL A 587 12.33 15.17 -15.28
C VAL A 587 12.91 15.86 -16.52
N LEU A 588 14.05 16.53 -16.36
CA LEU A 588 14.88 17.00 -17.46
C LEU A 588 15.80 15.88 -17.91
N VAL A 589 15.63 15.41 -19.14
CA VAL A 589 16.41 14.30 -19.69
C VAL A 589 17.40 14.81 -20.74
N ASN A 590 18.70 14.73 -20.43
CA ASN A 590 19.76 15.04 -21.37
C ASN A 590 20.03 13.83 -22.27
N GLU A 591 19.29 13.73 -23.38
CA GLU A 591 19.38 12.63 -24.34
C GLU A 591 20.81 12.35 -24.83
N SER A 592 21.67 13.38 -24.94
CA SER A 592 23.07 13.17 -25.34
C SER A 592 23.89 12.44 -24.29
N MET A 593 23.64 12.71 -23.00
CA MET A 593 24.31 11.99 -21.91
C MET A 593 23.72 10.59 -21.75
N VAL A 594 22.39 10.45 -21.88
CA VAL A 594 21.70 9.14 -21.85
C VAL A 594 22.25 8.21 -22.93
N GLU A 595 22.40 8.69 -24.17
CA GLU A 595 22.94 7.87 -25.26
C GLU A 595 24.41 7.48 -25.02
N LYS A 596 25.21 8.33 -24.37
CA LYS A 596 26.58 8.00 -23.97
C LYS A 596 26.63 6.98 -22.84
N LEU A 597 25.75 7.13 -21.85
CA LEU A 597 25.57 6.16 -20.77
C LEU A 597 25.21 4.80 -21.35
N ARG A 598 24.26 4.75 -22.29
CA ARG A 598 23.90 3.54 -23.03
C ARG A 598 25.09 2.95 -23.78
N LYS A 599 25.82 3.74 -24.56
CA LYS A 599 27.03 3.28 -25.26
C LYS A 599 28.15 2.81 -24.35
N ALA A 600 28.29 3.39 -23.16
CA ALA A 600 29.28 2.95 -22.18
C ALA A 600 28.95 1.57 -21.61
N VAL A 601 27.66 1.18 -21.62
CA VAL A 601 27.22 -0.13 -21.14
C VAL A 601 26.94 -1.15 -22.23
N GLU A 602 26.75 -0.73 -23.49
CA GLU A 602 26.58 -1.61 -24.66
C GLU A 602 27.90 -1.76 -25.45
N VAL A 603 28.47 -2.96 -25.48
CA VAL A 603 29.74 -3.29 -26.16
C VAL A 603 29.45 -4.10 -27.44
N PRO A 604 30.10 -3.80 -28.59
CA PRO A 604 29.97 -4.61 -29.79
C PRO A 604 30.55 -6.03 -29.63
N ASP A 605 29.90 -7.03 -30.23
CA ASP A 605 30.45 -8.38 -30.36
C ASP A 605 31.57 -8.37 -31.42
N HIS A 606 32.82 -8.31 -30.99
CA HIS A 606 33.95 -8.43 -31.92
C HIS A 606 34.10 -9.88 -32.41
N SER A 607 33.46 -10.23 -33.54
CA SER A 607 33.81 -11.40 -34.36
C SER A 607 34.30 -10.95 -35.74
N THR A 608 35.50 -10.37 -35.82
CA THR A 608 36.29 -10.19 -37.07
C THR A 608 37.63 -9.53 -36.76
N ALA A 609 38.60 -10.31 -36.27
CA ALA A 609 40.03 -9.98 -36.35
C ALA A 609 40.87 -11.25 -36.15
N ALA A 610 40.70 -12.22 -37.05
CA ALA A 610 41.67 -13.29 -37.29
C ALA A 610 41.38 -13.95 -38.66
N GLU A 611 41.33 -13.14 -39.72
CA GLU A 611 41.65 -13.64 -41.06
C GLU A 611 43.18 -13.61 -41.20
N GLU A 612 43.83 -14.68 -40.78
CA GLU A 612 45.04 -15.19 -41.43
C GLU A 612 45.25 -16.64 -41.00
N MET A 613 45.44 -17.49 -42.01
CA MET A 613 45.85 -18.91 -41.99
C MET A 613 44.76 -20.00 -42.13
N ASN A 614 44.76 -20.53 -43.37
CA ASN A 614 44.62 -21.93 -43.78
C ASN A 614 43.23 -22.46 -44.17
N GLU A 615 42.94 -22.25 -45.46
CA GLU A 615 42.75 -23.25 -46.53
C GLU A 615 42.28 -24.70 -46.22
N ALA A 616 41.53 -25.21 -47.22
CA ALA A 616 40.94 -26.54 -47.45
C ALA A 616 39.63 -26.81 -46.69
N GLY A 617 38.51 -27.20 -47.29
CA GLY A 617 38.16 -27.69 -48.63
C GLY A 617 36.79 -28.42 -48.49
N PRO A 618 36.01 -28.60 -49.57
CA PRO A 618 34.54 -28.59 -49.53
C PRO A 618 33.89 -29.98 -49.68
N SER A 619 32.63 -30.13 -49.27
CA SER A 619 31.58 -30.94 -49.94
C SER A 619 30.32 -31.01 -49.06
N GLU A 620 29.15 -30.53 -49.46
CA GLU A 620 28.19 -30.99 -50.49
C GLU A 620 27.12 -31.98 -49.97
N THR A 621 25.87 -31.72 -50.34
CA THR A 621 24.69 -32.62 -50.42
C THR A 621 24.05 -33.09 -49.10
N ALA A 622 22.74 -33.31 -48.98
CA ALA A 622 21.53 -33.02 -49.74
C ALA A 622 20.34 -33.34 -48.81
N TYR A 623 19.21 -32.66 -49.00
CA TYR A 623 17.93 -33.05 -48.41
C TYR A 623 17.51 -34.46 -48.87
N PRO A 624 16.77 -35.20 -48.03
CA PRO A 624 15.48 -35.64 -48.54
C PRO A 624 14.34 -35.55 -47.51
N THR A 625 13.18 -35.27 -48.11
CA THR A 625 11.83 -35.22 -47.56
C THR A 625 11.24 -36.62 -47.35
N GLN A 626 10.33 -36.71 -46.36
CA GLN A 626 9.34 -37.78 -46.11
C GLN A 626 9.94 -39.11 -45.58
N VAL A 627 9.38 -39.76 -44.57
CA VAL A 627 8.05 -40.41 -44.57
C VAL A 627 7.48 -40.52 -43.15
N ASN A 628 6.15 -40.36 -43.08
CA ASN A 628 5.27 -40.52 -41.94
C ASN A 628 5.10 -42.01 -41.58
N THR A 629 5.37 -42.41 -40.33
CA THR A 629 4.88 -43.66 -39.74
C THR A 629 4.38 -43.40 -38.32
N GLN A 630 3.06 -43.49 -38.16
CA GLN A 630 2.37 -43.53 -36.87
C GLN A 630 2.71 -44.81 -36.11
N GLN A 631 3.06 -44.68 -34.83
CA GLN A 631 2.76 -45.68 -33.81
C GLN A 631 2.75 -45.00 -32.42
N ASP A 632 1.53 -44.74 -31.97
CA ASP A 632 0.94 -44.82 -30.63
C ASP A 632 1.70 -44.42 -29.35
N ASP A 633 0.98 -43.56 -28.61
CA ASP A 633 0.73 -43.58 -27.16
C ASP A 633 1.88 -43.25 -26.18
N ASN A 634 1.96 -41.97 -25.80
CA ASN A 634 1.54 -41.50 -24.47
C ASN A 634 1.98 -40.05 -24.25
N VAL A 635 1.05 -39.11 -24.39
CA VAL A 635 1.17 -37.79 -23.74
C VAL A 635 0.24 -37.83 -22.53
N ALA A 636 0.78 -38.20 -21.38
CA ALA A 636 0.15 -37.85 -20.12
C ALA A 636 0.31 -36.34 -19.94
N ALA A 637 -0.73 -35.59 -20.28
CA ALA A 637 -0.87 -34.22 -19.80
C ALA A 637 -0.98 -34.29 -18.27
N ASP A 638 0.03 -33.77 -17.58
CA ASP A 638 0.00 -33.61 -16.13
C ASP A 638 -1.02 -32.52 -15.76
N TRP A 639 -2.27 -32.95 -15.58
CA TRP A 639 -3.37 -32.11 -15.11
C TRP A 639 -3.16 -31.60 -13.66
N GLY A 640 -2.15 -32.11 -12.93
CA GLY A 640 -1.79 -31.66 -11.59
C GLY A 640 -1.23 -30.23 -11.57
N ARG A 641 -0.50 -29.81 -12.60
CA ARG A 641 0.06 -28.45 -12.67
C ARG A 641 -0.94 -27.36 -13.08
N TYR A 642 -1.99 -27.73 -13.82
CA TYR A 642 -3.07 -26.81 -14.18
C TYR A 642 -3.96 -26.46 -12.97
N PHE A 643 -4.08 -27.38 -12.00
CA PHE A 643 -4.79 -27.15 -10.75
C PHE A 643 -3.96 -26.41 -9.67
N LEU A 644 -2.64 -26.28 -9.85
CA LEU A 644 -1.71 -25.65 -8.89
C LEU A 644 -1.23 -24.24 -9.29
N GLY A 645 -1.71 -23.67 -10.40
CA GLY A 645 -1.43 -22.27 -10.77
C GLY A 645 0.04 -21.94 -11.10
N LEU A 646 0.85 -22.93 -11.47
CA LEU A 646 2.27 -22.74 -11.86
C LEU A 646 2.44 -22.71 -13.39
N ALA A 647 3.38 -21.90 -13.89
CA ALA A 647 3.75 -21.87 -15.31
C ALA A 647 4.51 -23.15 -15.72
N PRO A 648 4.29 -23.69 -16.93
CA PRO A 648 4.92 -24.95 -17.34
C PRO A 648 6.40 -24.74 -17.65
N TYR A 649 7.27 -25.59 -17.09
CA TYR A 649 8.61 -25.85 -17.63
C TYR A 649 8.81 -27.34 -17.86
N ASN A 650 9.30 -27.66 -19.06
CA ASN A 650 9.65 -28.99 -19.56
C ASN A 650 10.99 -29.43 -18.97
N VAL A 651 11.02 -30.57 -18.28
CA VAL A 651 12.21 -31.42 -18.18
C VAL A 651 11.73 -32.88 -18.21
N SER A 652 12.32 -33.69 -19.08
CA SER A 652 11.99 -35.11 -19.25
C SER A 652 12.47 -35.95 -18.06
N SER A 653 11.59 -36.81 -17.54
CA SER A 653 11.87 -37.76 -16.46
C SER A 653 12.67 -38.97 -16.97
N ASN A 654 13.84 -39.24 -16.37
CA ASN A 654 14.36 -40.60 -16.14
C ASN A 654 15.70 -40.52 -15.39
N THR A 655 15.68 -40.72 -14.05
CA THR A 655 16.71 -41.40 -13.23
C THR A 655 16.36 -41.27 -11.74
N TYR A 656 15.91 -42.37 -11.12
CA TYR A 656 15.74 -42.54 -9.68
C TYR A 656 16.65 -43.70 -9.23
N ASP A 657 17.51 -43.50 -8.24
CA ASP A 657 18.30 -44.56 -7.59
C ASP A 657 17.87 -44.69 -6.12
N PRO A 658 17.31 -45.84 -5.70
CA PRO A 658 16.70 -46.02 -4.38
C PRO A 658 17.66 -46.21 -3.19
N ASN A 659 19.00 -46.13 -3.34
CA ASN A 659 19.93 -46.56 -2.27
C ASN A 659 20.99 -45.54 -1.77
N ALA A 660 20.83 -44.23 -1.94
CA ALA A 660 21.79 -43.23 -1.41
C ALA A 660 21.49 -42.76 0.04
N PRO A 661 22.48 -42.56 0.94
CA PRO A 661 22.25 -42.32 2.37
C PRO A 661 21.76 -40.89 2.69
N HIS A 662 20.83 -40.79 3.62
CA HIS A 662 20.06 -39.60 3.99
C HIS A 662 20.87 -38.46 4.62
N LEU A 663 21.15 -37.42 3.85
CA LEU A 663 21.15 -35.97 4.18
C LEU A 663 21.89 -35.22 3.04
N ARG A 664 21.26 -34.16 2.52
CA ARG A 664 21.68 -33.25 1.42
C ARG A 664 21.21 -33.63 0.01
N HIS A 665 20.05 -33.13 -0.41
CA HIS A 665 19.74 -32.93 -1.84
C HIS A 665 18.85 -31.69 -2.06
N ALA A 666 19.47 -30.51 -2.13
CA ALA A 666 19.18 -29.62 -3.26
C ALA A 666 19.89 -30.25 -4.47
N PRO A 667 19.31 -30.28 -5.68
CA PRO A 667 19.98 -30.90 -6.81
C PRO A 667 21.20 -30.07 -7.21
N THR A 668 22.39 -30.57 -6.87
CA THR A 668 23.66 -30.17 -7.48
C THR A 668 23.63 -30.55 -8.95
N ALA A 669 23.67 -29.55 -9.85
CA ALA A 669 23.86 -29.79 -11.27
C ALA A 669 25.32 -30.18 -11.52
N THR A 670 25.59 -31.48 -11.47
CA THR A 670 26.83 -32.07 -12.00
C THR A 670 26.50 -33.44 -12.58
N GLN A 671 26.47 -33.49 -13.92
CA GLN A 671 26.93 -34.56 -14.82
C GLN A 671 26.02 -34.69 -16.06
N SER A 672 26.44 -34.09 -17.17
CA SER A 672 26.66 -34.84 -18.41
C SER A 672 27.56 -34.04 -19.36
N ILE A 673 28.86 -34.35 -19.33
CA ILE A 673 29.75 -34.15 -20.47
C ILE A 673 30.02 -35.56 -20.98
N ALA A 674 29.39 -35.94 -22.10
CA ALA A 674 29.94 -36.86 -23.12
C ALA A 674 28.88 -37.24 -24.18
N ALA A 675 28.57 -36.34 -25.10
CA ALA A 675 28.25 -36.69 -26.50
C ALA A 675 28.36 -35.43 -27.37
N ARG A 676 28.95 -35.60 -28.56
CA ARG A 676 29.65 -34.58 -29.35
C ARG A 676 28.73 -33.60 -30.11
N HIS A 677 29.20 -32.35 -30.16
CA HIS A 677 29.09 -31.34 -31.22
C HIS A 677 27.72 -31.07 -31.85
N GLN A 678 26.96 -30.17 -31.21
CA GLN A 678 26.41 -28.97 -31.86
C GLN A 678 26.12 -27.95 -30.74
N LEU A 679 26.76 -26.78 -30.78
CA LEU A 679 26.55 -25.68 -29.82
C LEU A 679 25.06 -25.27 -29.85
N PRO A 680 24.30 -25.39 -28.74
CA PRO A 680 23.00 -24.74 -28.66
C PRO A 680 23.23 -23.23 -28.50
N GLN A 681 22.45 -22.42 -29.22
CA GLN A 681 22.43 -20.96 -29.07
C GLN A 681 22.40 -20.58 -27.58
N LYS A 682 23.35 -19.73 -27.14
CA LYS A 682 23.31 -19.09 -25.81
C LYS A 682 21.91 -18.48 -25.64
N LEU A 683 21.14 -18.94 -24.65
CA LEU A 683 19.97 -18.19 -24.23
C LEU A 683 20.47 -16.84 -23.72
N ASP A 684 20.04 -15.78 -24.37
CA ASP A 684 20.36 -14.41 -23.99
C ASP A 684 19.48 -13.99 -22.80
N TYR A 685 20.01 -14.08 -21.58
CA TYR A 685 19.33 -13.74 -20.32
C TYR A 685 19.19 -12.23 -20.07
N GLY A 686 18.98 -11.45 -21.14
CA GLY A 686 19.07 -9.98 -21.12
C GLY A 686 20.51 -9.46 -21.13
N ALA A 687 21.44 -10.27 -21.61
CA ALA A 687 22.86 -9.98 -21.77
C ALA A 687 23.17 -9.29 -23.11
N SER A 688 22.26 -9.33 -24.09
CA SER A 688 22.33 -8.56 -25.33
C SER A 688 21.28 -7.43 -25.34
N PRO A 689 21.70 -6.17 -25.56
CA PRO A 689 20.78 -5.07 -25.81
C PRO A 689 20.12 -5.17 -27.19
N ARG A 690 20.84 -5.70 -28.19
CA ARG A 690 20.45 -5.85 -29.60
C ARG A 690 21.46 -6.72 -30.34
N GLU A 691 21.04 -7.28 -31.47
CA GLU A 691 21.87 -8.13 -32.32
C GLU A 691 23.25 -7.48 -32.62
N GLY A 692 24.33 -8.21 -32.32
CA GLY A 692 25.71 -7.75 -32.49
C GLY A 692 26.30 -6.92 -31.33
N TYR A 693 25.59 -6.80 -30.21
CA TYR A 693 26.06 -6.12 -29.00
C TYR A 693 25.80 -6.96 -27.75
N HIS A 694 26.58 -6.76 -26.68
CA HIS A 694 26.34 -7.29 -25.34
C HIS A 694 26.50 -6.19 -24.28
N TYR A 695 25.87 -6.35 -23.12
CA TYR A 695 26.10 -5.43 -22.00
C TYR A 695 27.48 -5.66 -21.38
N ILE A 696 28.15 -4.63 -20.86
CA ILE A 696 29.46 -4.75 -20.18
C ILE A 696 29.44 -5.77 -19.03
N TRP A 697 28.28 -5.98 -18.40
CA TRP A 697 28.10 -6.93 -17.31
C TRP A 697 27.68 -8.32 -17.78
N ALA A 698 27.48 -8.54 -19.08
CA ALA A 698 27.02 -9.82 -19.65
C ALA A 698 27.92 -11.00 -19.26
N ASN A 699 29.22 -10.74 -19.08
CA ASN A 699 30.22 -11.75 -18.71
C ASN A 699 30.74 -11.58 -17.28
N ASN A 700 30.12 -10.70 -16.47
CA ASN A 700 30.55 -10.51 -15.09
C ASN A 700 29.99 -11.66 -14.23
N HIS A 701 30.90 -12.31 -13.48
CA HIS A 701 30.52 -13.07 -12.30
C HIS A 701 30.09 -12.12 -11.19
N PHE A 702 29.43 -12.63 -10.16
CA PHE A 702 28.95 -11.78 -9.07
C PHE A 702 29.95 -11.70 -7.92
N PRO A 703 29.96 -10.58 -7.20
CA PRO A 703 30.87 -10.39 -6.08
C PRO A 703 30.45 -11.20 -4.85
N ARG A 704 31.44 -11.73 -4.12
CA ARG A 704 31.23 -12.30 -2.79
C ARG A 704 31.12 -11.18 -1.76
N LEU A 705 30.04 -11.17 -0.98
CA LEU A 705 29.82 -10.24 0.13
C LEU A 705 29.82 -11.00 1.46
N ARG A 706 30.37 -10.38 2.51
CA ARG A 706 30.26 -10.87 3.89
C ARG A 706 29.19 -10.04 4.61
N LEU A 707 28.15 -10.72 5.09
CA LEU A 707 26.99 -10.09 5.73
C LEU A 707 27.22 -9.90 7.24
N SER A 708 26.35 -9.13 7.92
CA SER A 708 26.38 -8.93 9.40
C SER A 708 26.32 -10.22 10.19
N ASP A 709 25.54 -11.17 9.71
CA ASP A 709 25.31 -12.46 10.38
C ASP A 709 26.48 -13.45 10.21
N GLY A 710 27.56 -13.03 9.55
CA GLY A 710 28.73 -13.84 9.27
C GLY A 710 28.58 -14.75 8.04
N THR A 711 27.42 -14.74 7.38
CA THR A 711 27.20 -15.49 6.15
C THR A 711 28.00 -14.87 5.01
N GLU A 712 28.64 -15.74 4.23
CA GLU A 712 29.37 -15.36 3.03
C GLU A 712 28.56 -15.73 1.80
N MET A 713 28.37 -14.79 0.87
CA MET A 713 27.77 -15.11 -0.41
C MET A 713 28.70 -16.06 -1.20
N PRO A 714 28.16 -17.14 -1.80
CA PRO A 714 28.92 -18.03 -2.65
C PRO A 714 29.29 -17.34 -3.95
N GLY A 715 30.51 -17.59 -4.41
CA GLY A 715 31.05 -17.02 -5.63
C GLY A 715 32.53 -17.38 -5.78
N ASN A 716 33.05 -17.19 -6.98
CA ASN A 716 34.45 -17.48 -7.31
C ASN A 716 35.32 -16.22 -7.39
N ILE A 717 34.73 -15.03 -7.28
CA ILE A 717 35.45 -13.74 -7.21
C ILE A 717 35.94 -13.50 -5.78
N GLU A 718 37.03 -12.74 -5.60
CA GLU A 718 37.46 -12.25 -4.28
C GLU A 718 36.35 -11.45 -3.57
N PHE A 719 36.46 -11.31 -2.24
CA PHE A 719 35.53 -10.50 -1.47
C PHE A 719 35.51 -9.06 -2.00
N HIS A 720 34.34 -8.62 -2.41
CA HIS A 720 34.19 -7.29 -2.97
C HIS A 720 33.99 -6.28 -1.84
N GLU A 721 34.75 -5.19 -1.89
CA GLU A 721 34.58 -4.09 -0.95
C GLU A 721 33.31 -3.29 -1.28
N TRP A 722 32.69 -2.70 -0.26
CA TRP A 722 31.54 -1.83 -0.44
C TRP A 722 32.01 -0.53 -1.09
N ARG A 723 31.41 -0.11 -2.22
CA ARG A 723 31.87 1.05 -3.00
C ARG A 723 31.98 2.33 -2.17
N TYR A 724 31.06 2.54 -1.23
CA TYR A 724 31.06 3.69 -0.32
C TYR A 724 31.26 3.29 1.15
N GLY A 725 31.80 2.09 1.38
CA GLY A 725 31.81 1.49 2.71
C GLY A 725 30.44 0.94 3.11
N ARG A 726 30.45 0.10 4.15
CA ARG A 726 29.24 -0.48 4.72
C ARG A 726 28.57 0.54 5.64
N PRO A 727 27.28 0.87 5.46
CA PRO A 727 26.60 1.83 6.33
C PRO A 727 26.48 1.36 7.78
N GLU A 728 26.43 2.32 8.71
CA GLU A 728 25.97 2.07 10.08
C GLU A 728 24.44 2.04 10.12
N TRP A 729 23.89 0.85 10.39
CA TRP A 729 22.46 0.62 10.42
C TRP A 729 21.83 1.13 11.72
N LYS A 730 21.20 2.31 11.67
CA LYS A 730 20.34 2.83 12.76
C LYS A 730 18.89 2.45 12.47
N LEU A 731 18.52 1.23 12.83
CA LEU A 731 17.24 0.66 12.44
C LEU A 731 16.11 0.95 13.46
N ASP A 732 16.46 1.42 14.67
CA ASP A 732 15.52 1.84 15.74
C ASP A 732 15.15 3.34 15.68
N TRP A 733 15.02 3.91 14.48
CA TRP A 733 14.78 5.35 14.29
C TRP A 733 13.36 5.81 14.66
N GLU A 734 12.54 4.94 15.22
CA GLU A 734 11.16 5.24 15.59
C GLU A 734 11.01 6.07 16.88
N ASN A 735 12.08 6.39 17.62
CA ASN A 735 11.95 7.24 18.81
C ASN A 735 13.24 8.00 19.23
N PRO A 736 13.31 9.35 19.13
CA PRO A 736 14.52 10.11 19.47
C PRO A 736 14.75 10.43 20.95
N GLN A 737 13.85 10.04 21.87
CA GLN A 737 14.00 10.35 23.31
C GLN A 737 14.27 9.07 24.09
N GLY A 738 15.55 8.83 24.39
CA GLY A 738 15.98 7.73 25.25
C GLY A 738 15.49 7.92 26.67
N GLU A 739 14.49 7.14 27.05
CA GLU A 739 14.21 6.56 28.36
C GLU A 739 12.91 5.73 28.22
N ASP A 740 13.08 4.40 28.15
CA ASP A 740 12.23 3.36 28.74
C ASP A 740 12.40 2.02 28.01
N GLU A 741 12.58 0.97 28.81
CA GLU A 741 12.90 -0.44 28.50
C GLU A 741 11.83 -1.20 27.68
N ASN A 742 11.05 -0.52 26.84
CA ASN A 742 9.99 -1.13 26.01
C ASN A 742 10.24 -1.05 24.49
N HIS A 743 11.49 -0.78 24.06
CA HIS A 743 11.84 -0.79 22.64
C HIS A 743 12.43 -2.13 22.19
N GLN A 744 11.55 -3.08 21.86
CA GLN A 744 11.81 -4.20 20.95
C GLN A 744 10.70 -4.38 19.89
N VAL A 745 9.87 -3.35 19.64
CA VAL A 745 8.59 -3.55 18.92
C VAL A 745 8.65 -3.39 17.38
N TYR A 746 9.76 -2.98 16.75
CA TYR A 746 9.73 -2.76 15.28
C TYR A 746 10.90 -3.35 14.45
N GLN A 747 11.80 -4.10 15.07
CA GLN A 747 12.85 -4.85 14.34
C GLN A 747 12.69 -6.38 14.32
N GLN A 748 11.78 -6.95 15.10
CA GLN A 748 11.59 -8.41 15.21
C GLN A 748 10.48 -8.99 14.30
N ASP A 749 9.76 -8.14 13.56
CA ASP A 749 8.49 -8.48 12.89
C ASP A 749 8.57 -9.37 11.64
N CYS A 750 9.75 -9.81 11.23
CA CYS A 750 9.88 -10.67 10.05
C CYS A 750 10.37 -12.10 10.34
N ASN A 751 10.79 -12.39 11.58
CA ASN A 751 11.32 -13.70 11.95
C ASN A 751 10.59 -14.39 13.12
N GLN A 752 9.66 -13.73 13.81
CA GLN A 752 8.96 -14.31 14.96
C GLN A 752 7.46 -14.59 14.75
N LEU A 753 6.92 -14.41 13.52
CA LEU A 753 5.55 -14.84 13.22
C LEU A 753 5.37 -16.37 13.22
N PHE A 754 6.44 -17.12 13.45
CA PHE A 754 6.38 -18.51 13.88
C PHE A 754 7.08 -18.61 15.25
N ILE A 755 6.27 -18.55 16.31
CA ILE A 755 6.63 -18.83 17.71
C ILE A 755 7.22 -17.63 18.50
N SER A 756 6.35 -16.82 19.11
CA SER A 756 6.67 -16.00 20.31
C SER A 756 6.25 -16.78 21.58
N PRO A 757 7.00 -16.71 22.72
CA PRO A 757 6.70 -17.47 23.94
C PRO A 757 5.78 -16.75 24.94
N ASN A 758 5.20 -15.58 24.61
CA ASN A 758 4.25 -14.92 25.52
C ASN A 758 3.09 -14.29 24.74
N MET A 759 1.91 -14.89 24.87
CA MET A 759 0.68 -14.53 24.13
C MET A 759 -0.05 -13.30 24.71
N ALA A 760 0.28 -12.86 25.93
CA ALA A 760 -0.34 -11.68 26.53
C ALA A 760 -0.08 -10.40 25.69
N ASP A 761 1.11 -10.27 25.12
CA ASP A 761 1.45 -9.19 24.20
C ASP A 761 0.81 -9.38 22.82
N TYR A 762 0.57 -10.63 22.42
CA TYR A 762 -0.11 -10.97 21.16
C TYR A 762 -1.58 -10.53 21.17
N ILE A 763 -2.27 -10.68 22.31
CA ILE A 763 -3.67 -10.25 22.50
C ILE A 763 -3.81 -8.72 22.45
N LEU A 764 -2.81 -7.99 22.91
CA LEU A 764 -2.76 -6.53 22.89
C LEU A 764 -2.28 -5.95 21.55
N SER A 765 -1.61 -6.76 20.71
CA SER A 765 -1.15 -6.39 19.37
C SER A 765 -2.19 -6.57 18.26
N PHE A 766 -3.37 -7.10 18.59
CA PHE A 766 -4.41 -7.34 17.61
C PHE A 766 -4.96 -6.03 17.04
N SER A 767 -5.08 -5.99 15.70
CA SER A 767 -5.67 -4.86 15.00
C SER A 767 -7.05 -4.54 15.58
N PRO A 768 -7.44 -3.27 15.77
CA PRO A 768 -8.69 -2.87 16.45
C PRO A 768 -9.98 -3.53 15.90
N TRP A 769 -9.94 -4.06 14.69
CA TRP A 769 -11.05 -4.69 13.98
C TRP A 769 -11.23 -6.21 14.28
N SER A 770 -10.30 -6.87 14.99
CA SER A 770 -10.43 -8.30 15.35
C SER A 770 -11.52 -8.56 16.40
N GLY A 771 -11.97 -7.52 17.10
CA GLY A 771 -12.90 -7.62 18.21
C GLY A 771 -12.31 -8.22 19.49
N SER A 772 -11.07 -8.70 19.48
CA SER A 772 -10.43 -9.37 20.63
C SER A 772 -10.25 -8.44 21.84
N THR A 773 -10.09 -7.13 21.60
CA THR A 773 -10.01 -6.09 22.64
C THR A 773 -11.32 -5.35 22.84
N PHE A 774 -12.41 -5.81 22.21
CA PHE A 774 -13.69 -5.10 22.21
C PHE A 774 -14.28 -4.98 23.62
N VAL A 775 -14.15 -6.04 24.41
CA VAL A 775 -14.57 -6.12 25.82
C VAL A 775 -13.64 -7.09 26.56
N PRO A 776 -12.43 -6.67 26.98
CA PRO A 776 -11.44 -7.58 27.52
C PRO A 776 -11.84 -8.04 28.93
N ARG A 777 -11.73 -9.35 29.18
CA ARG A 777 -11.80 -9.88 30.54
C ARG A 777 -10.49 -9.61 31.28
N GLY A 778 -10.61 -9.11 32.51
CA GLY A 778 -9.44 -8.81 33.35
C GLY A 778 -8.58 -10.07 33.63
N PRO A 779 -7.24 -9.94 33.74
CA PRO A 779 -6.30 -11.06 33.90
C PRO A 779 -6.61 -11.98 35.09
N GLN A 780 -7.23 -11.45 36.16
CA GLN A 780 -7.57 -12.22 37.35
C GLN A 780 -8.63 -13.32 37.13
N HIS A 781 -9.26 -13.39 35.95
CA HIS A 781 -10.31 -14.37 35.64
C HIS A 781 -9.86 -15.46 34.65
N ALA A 782 -8.60 -15.46 34.21
CA ALA A 782 -8.07 -16.50 33.32
C ALA A 782 -8.17 -17.89 33.99
N GLY A 783 -8.71 -18.87 33.26
CA GLY A 783 -8.83 -20.26 33.73
C GLY A 783 -9.94 -20.54 34.73
N HIS A 784 -10.80 -19.57 35.04
CA HIS A 784 -11.96 -19.74 35.92
C HIS A 784 -13.23 -19.27 35.22
N ILE A 785 -14.37 -19.88 35.59
CA ILE A 785 -15.68 -19.36 35.17
C ILE A 785 -15.98 -18.13 36.05
N PRO A 786 -16.21 -16.93 35.47
CA PRO A 786 -16.58 -15.74 36.23
C PRO A 786 -17.80 -15.99 37.12
N ALA A 787 -17.85 -15.37 38.30
CA ALA A 787 -18.93 -15.60 39.26
C ALA A 787 -20.33 -15.24 38.71
N ASN A 788 -20.41 -14.24 37.83
CA ASN A 788 -21.65 -13.86 37.14
C ASN A 788 -22.08 -14.85 36.05
N LEU A 789 -21.21 -15.80 35.66
CA LEU A 789 -21.51 -16.91 34.74
C LEU A 789 -21.59 -18.27 35.46
N ALA A 790 -21.36 -18.32 36.79
CA ALA A 790 -21.31 -19.56 37.54
C ALA A 790 -22.68 -20.26 37.61
N LEU A 791 -22.76 -21.50 37.13
CA LEU A 791 -23.99 -22.28 37.17
C LEU A 791 -24.14 -22.98 38.54
N PRO A 792 -25.35 -23.07 39.14
CA PRO A 792 -26.66 -22.70 38.59
C PRO A 792 -27.13 -21.27 38.94
N VAL A 793 -26.24 -20.41 39.45
CA VAL A 793 -26.61 -19.09 40.01
C VAL A 793 -26.50 -17.99 38.95
N GLY A 794 -27.61 -17.69 38.27
CA GLY A 794 -27.74 -16.48 37.43
C GLY A 794 -28.41 -16.69 36.08
N HIS A 795 -28.26 -17.87 35.46
CA HIS A 795 -28.77 -18.15 34.11
C HIS A 795 -29.34 -19.57 34.00
N ARG A 796 -30.67 -19.71 33.81
CA ARG A 796 -31.35 -20.99 33.57
C ARG A 796 -31.90 -21.08 32.15
N LEU A 797 -32.00 -22.30 31.63
CA LEU A 797 -32.62 -22.58 30.35
C LEU A 797 -34.16 -22.62 30.50
N PRO A 798 -34.93 -22.22 29.47
CA PRO A 798 -36.38 -22.40 29.47
C PRO A 798 -36.75 -23.90 29.50
N GLU A 799 -37.61 -24.32 30.42
CA GLU A 799 -38.05 -25.71 30.49
C GLU A 799 -39.33 -25.90 29.65
N PRO A 800 -39.42 -26.87 28.73
CA PRO A 800 -38.39 -27.84 28.34
C PRO A 800 -37.36 -27.30 27.31
N PHE A 801 -36.10 -27.71 27.43
CA PHE A 801 -34.99 -27.36 26.52
C PHE A 801 -34.25 -28.60 25.99
N VAL A 802 -34.14 -28.73 24.67
CA VAL A 802 -33.46 -29.83 23.97
C VAL A 802 -32.29 -29.28 23.15
N ALA A 803 -31.10 -29.84 23.34
CA ALA A 803 -29.90 -29.46 22.59
C ALA A 803 -29.23 -30.65 21.89
N VAL A 804 -28.74 -30.41 20.68
CA VAL A 804 -27.84 -31.31 19.94
C VAL A 804 -26.44 -30.71 19.99
N ILE A 805 -25.45 -31.49 20.43
CA ILE A 805 -24.05 -31.05 20.56
C ILE A 805 -23.15 -32.02 19.79
N THR A 806 -22.51 -31.53 18.73
CA THR A 806 -21.60 -32.35 17.94
C THR A 806 -20.19 -32.40 18.55
N GLY A 807 -19.53 -33.56 18.53
CA GLY A 807 -18.18 -33.71 19.09
C GLY A 807 -18.13 -33.58 20.62
N ALA A 808 -19.06 -34.21 21.33
CA ALA A 808 -19.30 -34.04 22.76
C ALA A 808 -18.63 -35.10 23.66
N SER A 809 -17.75 -35.95 23.12
CA SER A 809 -17.05 -36.98 23.92
C SER A 809 -16.02 -36.39 24.88
N ARG A 810 -15.52 -35.17 24.62
CA ARG A 810 -14.47 -34.51 25.42
C ARG A 810 -14.40 -33.01 25.18
N GLY A 811 -13.48 -32.34 25.87
CA GLY A 811 -13.13 -30.92 25.65
C GLY A 811 -14.33 -29.97 25.70
N ILE A 812 -14.35 -29.00 24.79
CA ILE A 812 -15.38 -27.96 24.70
C ILE A 812 -16.79 -28.55 24.58
N GLY A 813 -16.98 -29.57 23.73
CA GLY A 813 -18.30 -30.20 23.54
C GLY A 813 -18.83 -30.85 24.81
N ALA A 814 -17.97 -31.55 25.56
CA ALA A 814 -18.34 -32.11 26.87
C ALA A 814 -18.60 -31.02 27.92
N GLY A 815 -17.81 -29.94 27.92
CA GLY A 815 -18.03 -28.77 28.78
C GLY A 815 -19.38 -28.11 28.54
N ILE A 816 -19.75 -27.90 27.27
CA ILE A 816 -21.07 -27.39 26.87
C ILE A 816 -22.18 -28.34 27.32
N ALA A 817 -22.05 -29.66 27.10
CA ALA A 817 -23.06 -30.63 27.53
C ALA A 817 -23.30 -30.59 29.05
N LYS A 818 -22.22 -30.55 29.84
CA LYS A 818 -22.26 -30.43 31.30
C LYS A 818 -22.94 -29.14 31.77
N ALA A 819 -22.57 -28.00 31.18
CA ALA A 819 -23.16 -26.70 31.51
C ALA A 819 -24.67 -26.67 31.21
N PHE A 820 -25.09 -27.22 30.06
CA PHE A 820 -26.51 -27.28 29.70
C PHE A 820 -27.31 -28.23 30.60
N ALA A 821 -26.73 -29.36 31.00
CA ALA A 821 -27.33 -30.25 31.99
C ALA A 821 -27.55 -29.52 33.34
N GLN A 822 -26.53 -28.82 33.83
CA GLN A 822 -26.59 -28.06 35.08
C GLN A 822 -27.54 -26.84 35.01
N ALA A 823 -27.76 -26.30 33.81
CA ALA A 823 -28.63 -25.15 33.58
C ALA A 823 -30.12 -25.52 33.37
N GLY A 824 -30.48 -26.82 33.43
CA GLY A 824 -31.86 -27.29 33.35
C GLY A 824 -32.28 -27.83 31.97
N ALA A 825 -31.36 -28.28 31.12
CA ALA A 825 -31.75 -28.94 29.87
C ALA A 825 -32.59 -30.20 30.17
N THR A 826 -33.69 -30.39 29.44
CA THR A 826 -34.54 -31.59 29.57
C THR A 826 -34.10 -32.71 28.63
N GLY A 827 -33.37 -32.37 27.56
CA GLY A 827 -32.84 -33.34 26.60
C GLY A 827 -31.50 -32.93 26.00
N LEU A 828 -30.57 -33.87 25.92
CA LEU A 828 -29.28 -33.71 25.23
C LEU A 828 -29.07 -34.85 24.24
N LEU A 829 -28.75 -34.51 22.99
CA LEU A 829 -28.24 -35.47 22.00
C LEU A 829 -26.77 -35.15 21.74
N LEU A 830 -25.90 -36.08 22.14
CA LEU A 830 -24.47 -35.96 22.09
C LEU A 830 -23.93 -36.85 20.96
N THR A 831 -23.01 -36.32 20.15
CA THR A 831 -22.39 -37.10 19.08
C THR A 831 -20.87 -37.15 19.15
N ALA A 832 -20.30 -38.26 18.68
CA ALA A 832 -18.87 -38.46 18.51
C ALA A 832 -18.63 -39.57 17.47
N LEU A 833 -17.38 -39.74 17.03
CA LEU A 833 -16.99 -40.80 16.09
C LEU A 833 -17.25 -42.22 16.59
N LYS A 834 -17.37 -42.42 17.91
CA LYS A 834 -17.71 -43.70 18.54
C LYS A 834 -18.69 -43.44 19.67
N ALA A 835 -19.83 -44.13 19.66
CA ALA A 835 -20.86 -43.91 20.69
C ALA A 835 -20.34 -44.19 22.12
N LYS A 836 -19.46 -45.19 22.29
CA LYS A 836 -18.90 -45.55 23.59
C LYS A 836 -18.08 -44.42 24.25
N ASP A 837 -17.49 -43.53 23.46
CA ASP A 837 -16.64 -42.44 23.97
C ASP A 837 -17.50 -41.32 24.60
N LEU A 838 -18.83 -41.38 24.48
CA LEU A 838 -19.78 -40.43 25.06
C LEU A 838 -20.26 -40.81 26.46
N GLU A 839 -20.03 -42.05 26.91
CA GLU A 839 -20.64 -42.56 28.15
C GLU A 839 -20.17 -41.78 29.38
N ALA A 840 -18.91 -41.36 29.42
CA ALA A 840 -18.37 -40.52 30.49
C ALA A 840 -19.05 -39.15 30.54
N THR A 841 -19.18 -38.47 29.40
CA THR A 841 -19.89 -37.17 29.31
C THR A 841 -21.35 -37.34 29.70
N LYS A 842 -22.01 -38.39 29.23
CA LYS A 842 -23.41 -38.70 29.56
C LYS A 842 -23.61 -38.87 31.06
N GLN A 843 -22.78 -39.68 31.71
CA GLN A 843 -22.85 -39.88 33.15
C GLN A 843 -22.63 -38.56 33.92
N ALA A 844 -21.61 -37.78 33.54
CA ALA A 844 -21.35 -36.48 34.14
C ALA A 844 -22.53 -35.50 33.99
N CYS A 845 -23.18 -35.47 32.81
CA CYS A 845 -24.37 -34.65 32.60
C CYS A 845 -25.52 -35.08 33.52
N GLN A 846 -25.78 -36.38 33.64
CA GLN A 846 -26.84 -36.89 34.51
C GLN A 846 -26.57 -36.58 35.99
N ASP A 847 -25.33 -36.69 36.44
CA ASP A 847 -24.96 -36.41 37.83
C ASP A 847 -25.06 -34.91 38.16
N LEU A 848 -24.60 -34.04 37.24
CA LEU A 848 -24.75 -32.58 37.39
C LEU A 848 -26.23 -32.14 37.33
N SER A 849 -27.02 -32.75 36.47
CA SER A 849 -28.46 -32.48 36.35
C SER A 849 -29.18 -32.80 37.66
N LYS A 850 -28.91 -33.98 38.26
CA LYS A 850 -29.44 -34.35 39.59
C LYS A 850 -29.04 -33.34 40.66
N GLY A 851 -27.76 -32.93 40.68
CA GLY A 851 -27.27 -31.91 41.61
C GLY A 851 -27.96 -30.54 41.47
N SER A 852 -28.50 -30.23 40.29
CA SER A 852 -29.22 -28.99 39.99
C SER A 852 -30.75 -29.07 40.17
N GLY A 853 -31.27 -30.24 40.58
CA GLY A 853 -32.70 -30.48 40.82
C GLY A 853 -33.49 -30.96 39.61
N ASN A 854 -32.82 -31.38 38.53
CA ASN A 854 -33.45 -31.96 37.33
C ASN A 854 -33.10 -33.46 37.24
N GLU A 855 -34.00 -34.31 37.75
CA GLU A 855 -33.78 -35.77 37.78
C GLU A 855 -34.10 -36.46 36.43
N ASP A 856 -34.81 -35.78 35.54
CA ASP A 856 -35.41 -36.36 34.32
C ASP A 856 -34.63 -36.04 33.03
N LEU A 857 -33.38 -35.57 33.12
CA LEU A 857 -32.57 -35.27 31.94
C LEU A 857 -32.37 -36.52 31.05
N LYS A 858 -32.93 -36.47 29.85
CA LYS A 858 -32.72 -37.49 28.82
C LYS A 858 -31.44 -37.21 28.03
N VAL A 859 -30.45 -38.10 28.11
CA VAL A 859 -29.21 -38.01 27.31
C VAL A 859 -29.15 -39.15 26.29
N VAL A 860 -29.10 -38.79 25.01
CA VAL A 860 -28.96 -39.70 23.87
C VAL A 860 -27.55 -39.60 23.33
N CYS A 861 -26.87 -40.73 23.18
CA CYS A 861 -25.54 -40.81 22.58
C CYS A 861 -25.64 -41.43 21.19
N LEU A 862 -25.07 -40.77 20.18
CA LEU A 862 -25.12 -41.23 18.80
C LEU A 862 -23.73 -41.22 18.17
N GLU A 863 -23.40 -42.31 17.49
CA GLU A 863 -22.21 -42.38 16.64
C GLU A 863 -22.45 -41.60 15.35
N ALA A 864 -21.59 -40.62 15.08
CA ALA A 864 -21.70 -39.76 13.92
C ALA A 864 -20.33 -39.19 13.54
N ASP A 865 -19.96 -39.35 12.27
CA ASP A 865 -18.89 -38.58 11.65
C ASP A 865 -19.46 -37.28 11.08
N ASN A 866 -19.02 -36.15 11.62
CA ASN A 866 -19.50 -34.84 11.21
C ASN A 866 -19.15 -34.52 9.75
N GLY A 867 -18.11 -35.15 9.19
CA GLY A 867 -17.74 -35.00 7.78
C GLY A 867 -18.74 -35.66 6.81
N GLU A 868 -19.65 -36.50 7.28
CA GLU A 868 -20.62 -37.20 6.43
C GLU A 868 -22.02 -36.57 6.50
N GLU A 869 -22.63 -36.30 5.35
CA GLU A 869 -24.00 -35.78 5.31
C GLU A 869 -25.03 -36.77 5.90
N GLU A 870 -24.79 -38.08 5.75
CA GLU A 870 -25.64 -39.12 6.33
C GLU A 870 -25.71 -39.05 7.86
N SER A 871 -24.63 -38.61 8.52
CA SER A 871 -24.63 -38.39 9.97
C SER A 871 -25.61 -37.30 10.38
N ALA A 872 -25.70 -36.20 9.62
CA ALA A 872 -26.67 -35.14 9.88
C ALA A 872 -28.12 -35.62 9.72
N ILE A 873 -28.37 -36.51 8.74
CA ILE A 873 -29.67 -37.16 8.54
C ILE A 873 -30.01 -38.05 9.74
N ARG A 874 -29.08 -38.92 10.16
CA ARG A 874 -29.28 -39.80 11.34
C ARG A 874 -29.51 -38.99 12.62
N ILE A 875 -28.80 -37.87 12.80
CA ILE A 875 -29.00 -36.99 13.96
C ILE A 875 -30.40 -36.37 13.93
N ARG A 876 -30.85 -35.86 12.78
CA ARG A 876 -32.22 -35.34 12.61
C ARG A 876 -33.26 -36.41 13.00
N GLU A 877 -33.14 -37.62 12.45
CA GLU A 877 -34.05 -38.74 12.73
C GLU A 877 -34.03 -39.15 14.20
N ALA A 878 -32.86 -39.13 14.84
CA ALA A 878 -32.74 -39.39 16.27
C ALA A 878 -33.43 -38.30 17.10
N VAL A 879 -33.36 -37.02 16.71
CA VAL A 879 -34.10 -35.96 17.40
C VAL A 879 -35.62 -36.18 17.27
N GLU A 880 -36.10 -36.46 16.06
CA GLU A 880 -37.52 -36.73 15.78
C GLU A 880 -38.06 -37.93 16.56
N LYS A 881 -37.22 -38.96 16.75
CA LYS A 881 -37.57 -40.18 17.47
C LYS A 881 -37.52 -40.00 18.99
N GLU A 882 -36.49 -39.35 19.51
CA GLU A 882 -36.17 -39.39 20.94
C GLU A 882 -36.79 -38.24 21.73
N PHE A 883 -37.16 -37.12 21.08
CA PHE A 883 -37.71 -35.96 21.77
C PHE A 883 -39.12 -35.63 21.26
N GLU A 884 -40.00 -35.22 22.19
CA GLU A 884 -41.41 -35.01 21.91
C GLU A 884 -41.64 -33.98 20.80
N GLY A 885 -42.44 -34.37 19.80
CA GLY A 885 -42.74 -33.55 18.62
C GLY A 885 -41.54 -33.25 17.71
N GLY A 886 -40.40 -33.91 17.91
CA GLY A 886 -39.14 -33.57 17.23
C GLY A 886 -38.60 -32.18 17.60
N SER A 887 -38.95 -31.68 18.78
CA SER A 887 -38.64 -30.31 19.19
C SER A 887 -37.15 -30.15 19.53
N LEU A 888 -36.49 -29.17 18.89
CA LEU A 888 -35.06 -28.86 19.10
C LEU A 888 -34.82 -27.37 19.27
N ASP A 889 -34.20 -26.99 20.40
CA ASP A 889 -34.01 -25.59 20.78
C ASP A 889 -32.63 -25.05 20.44
N LEU A 890 -31.63 -25.93 20.45
CA LEU A 890 -30.25 -25.58 20.18
C LEU A 890 -29.54 -26.65 19.36
N LEU A 891 -28.90 -26.21 18.28
CA LEU A 891 -27.81 -26.95 17.66
C LEU A 891 -26.48 -26.27 17.99
N VAL A 892 -25.57 -26.99 18.62
CA VAL A 892 -24.16 -26.60 18.80
C VAL A 892 -23.31 -27.36 17.80
N ASN A 893 -22.93 -26.70 16.72
CA ASN A 893 -21.94 -27.18 15.76
C ASN A 893 -20.54 -27.02 16.36
N ASN A 894 -20.14 -27.96 17.21
CA ASN A 894 -18.86 -27.96 17.93
C ASN A 894 -17.81 -28.86 17.27
N ALA A 895 -18.20 -29.98 16.65
CA ALA A 895 -17.26 -30.90 16.03
C ALA A 895 -16.33 -30.18 15.04
N GLY A 896 -15.03 -30.45 15.19
CA GLY A 896 -14.00 -29.91 14.34
C GLY A 896 -12.60 -30.41 14.69
N ILE A 897 -11.68 -30.22 13.74
CA ILE A 897 -10.27 -30.57 13.85
C ILE A 897 -9.41 -29.34 13.61
N ILE A 898 -8.28 -29.24 14.32
CA ILE A 898 -7.34 -28.12 14.23
C ILE A 898 -6.28 -28.38 13.15
N GLY A 899 -5.88 -29.63 12.97
CA GLY A 899 -4.93 -30.06 11.95
C GLY A 899 -4.93 -31.58 11.83
N THR A 900 -4.35 -32.09 10.74
CA THR A 900 -4.34 -33.53 10.41
C THR A 900 -2.97 -34.19 10.61
N ASN A 901 -1.89 -33.41 10.61
CA ASN A 901 -0.49 -33.83 10.68
C ASN A 901 0.42 -32.61 10.95
N ALA A 902 1.73 -32.86 11.09
CA ALA A 902 2.74 -31.86 11.44
C ALA A 902 2.79 -30.62 10.52
N SER A 903 2.29 -30.71 9.28
CA SER A 903 2.31 -29.60 8.32
C SER A 903 1.23 -28.54 8.57
N MET A 904 0.40 -28.65 9.61
CA MET A 904 -0.73 -27.72 9.85
C MET A 904 -0.34 -26.23 9.94
N PHE A 905 0.91 -25.92 10.32
CA PHE A 905 1.49 -24.56 10.31
C PHE A 905 2.48 -24.31 9.17
N ALA A 906 2.68 -25.28 8.27
CA ALA A 906 3.57 -25.14 7.14
C ALA A 906 3.09 -24.04 6.18
N LYS A 907 4.02 -23.51 5.40
CA LYS A 907 3.69 -22.52 4.37
C LYS A 907 2.77 -23.18 3.33
N PRO A 908 1.92 -22.41 2.61
CA PRO A 908 1.01 -22.98 1.63
C PRO A 908 1.65 -23.88 0.54
N GLY A 909 2.95 -23.73 0.25
CA GLY A 909 3.68 -24.59 -0.70
C GLY A 909 4.26 -25.88 -0.09
N GLU A 910 4.24 -26.00 1.23
CA GLU A 910 4.81 -27.11 2.03
C GLU A 910 3.73 -27.84 2.84
N ILE A 911 2.50 -27.31 2.84
CA ILE A 911 1.38 -27.87 3.58
C ILE A 911 0.85 -29.12 2.88
N ASP A 912 0.62 -30.17 3.66
CA ASP A 912 -0.04 -31.36 3.15
C ASP A 912 -1.51 -31.02 2.81
N THR A 913 -1.98 -31.48 1.66
CA THR A 913 -3.33 -31.15 1.16
C THR A 913 -4.43 -31.60 2.13
N SER A 914 -4.20 -32.66 2.93
CA SER A 914 -5.14 -33.10 3.98
C SER A 914 -5.41 -32.00 5.01
N GLN A 915 -4.46 -31.09 5.27
CA GLN A 915 -4.68 -29.93 6.15
C GLN A 915 -5.74 -28.97 5.63
N ILE A 916 -6.04 -29.00 4.33
CA ILE A 916 -7.09 -28.18 3.73
C ILE A 916 -8.34 -29.03 3.55
N GLU A 917 -8.22 -30.23 2.98
CA GLU A 917 -9.36 -31.08 2.65
C GLU A 917 -10.13 -31.54 3.87
N GLU A 918 -9.47 -32.11 4.88
CA GLU A 918 -10.18 -32.68 6.03
C GLU A 918 -10.80 -31.60 6.93
N PRO A 919 -10.11 -30.48 7.27
CA PRO A 919 -10.78 -29.41 8.00
C PRO A 919 -11.95 -28.83 7.21
N ASN A 920 -11.87 -28.70 5.87
CA ASN A 920 -13.03 -28.28 5.09
C ASN A 920 -14.18 -29.29 5.17
N GLN A 921 -13.87 -30.59 5.09
CA GLN A 921 -14.88 -31.65 5.20
C GLN A 921 -15.58 -31.63 6.57
N VAL A 922 -14.81 -31.56 7.65
CA VAL A 922 -15.33 -31.67 9.02
C VAL A 922 -15.86 -30.33 9.55
N ASN A 923 -15.07 -29.26 9.45
CA ASN A 923 -15.35 -27.96 10.09
C ASN A 923 -16.26 -27.07 9.24
N LEU A 924 -16.33 -27.25 7.92
CA LEU A 924 -17.19 -26.42 7.06
C LEU A 924 -18.36 -27.21 6.50
N LEU A 925 -18.09 -28.24 5.69
CA LEU A 925 -19.13 -29.06 5.07
C LEU A 925 -19.96 -29.79 6.12
N GLY A 926 -19.34 -30.36 7.14
CA GLY A 926 -20.06 -31.00 8.23
C GLY A 926 -21.03 -30.07 8.97
N ARG A 927 -20.57 -28.84 9.28
CA ARG A 927 -21.45 -27.82 9.89
C ARG A 927 -22.56 -27.41 8.94
N PHE A 928 -22.28 -27.30 7.64
CA PHE A 928 -23.31 -27.05 6.64
C PHE A 928 -24.33 -28.19 6.53
N TYR A 929 -23.91 -29.45 6.55
CA TYR A 929 -24.82 -30.61 6.52
C TYR A 929 -25.74 -30.62 7.73
N MET A 930 -25.18 -30.40 8.93
CA MET A 930 -25.95 -30.24 10.15
C MET A 930 -26.99 -29.13 10.01
N THR A 931 -26.58 -27.94 9.54
CA THR A 931 -27.50 -26.82 9.31
C THR A 931 -28.59 -27.16 8.30
N LYS A 932 -28.23 -27.76 7.15
CA LYS A 932 -29.17 -28.13 6.08
C LYS A 932 -30.27 -29.07 6.56
N HIS A 933 -29.93 -30.07 7.39
CA HIS A 933 -30.87 -31.11 7.81
C HIS A 933 -31.61 -30.79 9.12
N ILE A 934 -30.98 -30.04 10.03
CA ILE A 934 -31.56 -29.70 11.32
C ILE A 934 -32.41 -28.42 11.26
N LEU A 935 -32.06 -27.44 10.43
CA LEU A 935 -32.82 -26.19 10.33
C LEU A 935 -34.31 -26.39 10.00
N PRO A 936 -34.70 -27.27 9.05
CA PRO A 936 -36.12 -27.54 8.79
C PRO A 936 -36.87 -28.10 10.01
N LEU A 937 -36.18 -28.88 10.87
CA LEU A 937 -36.75 -29.40 12.11
C LEU A 937 -36.94 -28.28 13.14
N MET A 938 -35.94 -27.42 13.30
CA MET A 938 -36.01 -26.27 14.21
C MET A 938 -37.10 -25.26 13.81
N LEU A 939 -37.34 -25.06 12.52
CA LEU A 939 -38.43 -24.19 12.03
C LEU A 939 -39.83 -24.77 12.35
N LYS A 940 -39.95 -26.10 12.46
CA LYS A 940 -41.17 -26.78 12.91
C LYS A 940 -41.31 -26.84 14.43
N ASN A 941 -40.26 -26.51 15.19
CA ASN A 941 -40.29 -26.53 16.64
C ASN A 941 -41.43 -25.61 17.12
N PRO A 942 -42.42 -26.13 17.88
CA PRO A 942 -43.50 -25.32 18.43
C PRO A 942 -43.01 -24.30 19.46
N ARG A 943 -41.81 -24.50 20.03
CA ARG A 943 -41.16 -23.57 20.95
C ARG A 943 -40.48 -22.43 20.18
N PRO A 944 -40.47 -21.19 20.73
CA PRO A 944 -39.83 -20.03 20.10
C PRO A 944 -38.30 -20.07 20.17
N THR A 945 -37.74 -20.99 20.94
CA THR A 945 -36.31 -21.23 21.10
C THR A 945 -35.76 -21.96 19.88
N ARG A 946 -35.09 -21.22 18.99
CA ARG A 946 -34.48 -21.74 17.77
C ARG A 946 -33.08 -21.17 17.63
N ASN A 947 -32.08 -21.83 18.21
CA ASN A 947 -30.71 -21.33 18.28
C ASN A 947 -29.72 -22.24 17.53
N MET A 948 -28.84 -21.66 16.72
CA MET A 948 -27.74 -22.35 16.05
C MET A 948 -26.41 -21.69 16.37
N VAL A 949 -25.62 -22.35 17.21
CA VAL A 949 -24.29 -21.88 17.63
C VAL A 949 -23.23 -22.66 16.87
N TYR A 950 -22.28 -21.95 16.27
CA TYR A 950 -21.13 -22.55 15.60
C TYR A 950 -19.88 -22.24 16.41
N ILE A 951 -19.18 -23.27 16.89
CA ILE A 951 -17.91 -23.06 17.58
C ILE A 951 -16.84 -22.74 16.52
N SER A 952 -16.49 -21.46 16.44
CA SER A 952 -15.49 -20.92 15.53
C SER A 952 -14.14 -20.82 16.25
N SER A 953 -13.31 -19.87 15.83
CA SER A 953 -12.00 -19.62 16.42
C SER A 953 -11.55 -18.19 16.17
N ILE A 954 -10.74 -17.64 17.08
CA ILE A 954 -9.97 -16.42 16.83
C ILE A 954 -9.08 -16.54 15.60
N GLY A 955 -8.71 -17.77 15.19
CA GLY A 955 -8.02 -18.05 13.92
C GLY A 955 -8.77 -17.60 12.65
N SER A 956 -10.04 -17.17 12.77
CA SER A 956 -10.75 -16.49 11.68
C SER A 956 -10.32 -15.02 11.48
N HIS A 957 -9.68 -14.43 12.48
CA HIS A 957 -9.21 -13.04 12.50
C HIS A 957 -7.69 -12.91 12.51
N VAL A 958 -6.97 -13.98 12.88
CA VAL A 958 -5.52 -13.96 13.09
C VAL A 958 -4.84 -15.17 12.42
N PRO A 959 -3.54 -15.09 12.07
CA PRO A 959 -2.81 -16.23 11.54
C PRO A 959 -2.86 -17.43 12.48
N GLY A 960 -3.05 -18.62 11.91
CA GLY A 960 -3.13 -19.89 12.61
C GLY A 960 -2.97 -21.06 11.64
N PRO A 961 -3.27 -22.30 12.04
CA PRO A 961 -3.22 -23.45 11.14
C PRO A 961 -4.12 -23.22 9.93
N LEU A 962 -3.57 -23.32 8.72
CA LEU A 962 -4.16 -22.71 7.52
C LEU A 962 -5.60 -23.19 7.25
N GLY A 963 -5.84 -24.50 7.17
CA GLY A 963 -7.18 -25.02 6.91
C GLY A 963 -8.16 -24.78 8.05
N PHE A 964 -7.70 -24.78 9.30
CA PHE A 964 -8.53 -24.45 10.45
C PHE A 964 -8.96 -22.98 10.45
N SER A 965 -8.03 -22.06 10.18
CA SER A 965 -8.32 -20.62 10.07
C SER A 965 -9.29 -20.32 8.92
N LEU A 966 -9.09 -20.92 7.74
CA LEU A 966 -9.99 -20.75 6.60
C LEU A 966 -11.41 -21.25 6.91
N THR A 967 -11.53 -22.40 7.58
CA THR A 967 -12.83 -22.97 7.92
C THR A 967 -13.53 -22.22 9.05
N ALA A 968 -12.79 -21.63 9.99
CA ALA A 968 -13.33 -20.72 11.00
C ALA A 968 -13.91 -19.44 10.36
N LEU A 969 -13.18 -18.82 9.43
CA LEU A 969 -13.67 -17.66 8.67
C LEU A 969 -14.95 -17.99 7.87
N ALA A 970 -14.95 -19.13 7.17
CA ALA A 970 -16.12 -19.60 6.43
C ALA A 970 -17.30 -19.89 7.37
N THR A 971 -17.04 -20.42 8.56
CA THR A 971 -18.05 -20.67 9.60
C THR A 971 -18.69 -19.37 10.10
N ASN A 972 -17.91 -18.32 10.34
CA ASN A 972 -18.45 -17.01 10.72
C ASN A 972 -19.44 -16.50 9.67
N ARG A 973 -19.09 -16.64 8.39
CA ARG A 973 -19.96 -16.23 7.28
C ARG A 973 -21.20 -17.12 7.14
N LEU A 974 -21.08 -18.43 7.36
CA LEU A 974 -22.20 -19.36 7.35
C LEU A 974 -23.23 -19.01 8.44
N SER A 975 -22.76 -18.79 9.68
CA SER A 975 -23.63 -18.38 10.79
C SER A 975 -24.35 -17.06 10.50
N GLN A 976 -23.62 -16.05 10.03
CA GLN A 976 -24.20 -14.77 9.61
C GLN A 976 -25.28 -14.97 8.55
N ARG A 977 -25.02 -15.81 7.53
CA ARG A 977 -25.97 -16.08 6.46
C ARG A 977 -27.26 -16.76 6.95
N VAL A 978 -27.16 -17.65 7.93
CA VAL A 978 -28.34 -18.29 8.57
C VAL A 978 -29.17 -17.24 9.29
N ALA A 979 -28.54 -16.36 10.07
CA ALA A 979 -29.25 -15.26 10.73
C ALA A 979 -29.95 -14.35 9.71
N GLU A 980 -29.27 -13.93 8.65
CA GLU A 980 -29.84 -13.07 7.60
C GLU A 980 -31.02 -13.73 6.87
N ALA A 981 -31.02 -15.05 6.72
CA ALA A 981 -32.05 -15.77 5.98
C ALA A 981 -33.28 -16.18 6.82
N TYR A 982 -33.12 -16.32 8.15
CA TYR A 982 -34.16 -16.95 9.01
C TYR A 982 -34.43 -16.19 10.32
N ALA A 983 -33.86 -14.98 10.52
CA ALA A 983 -34.15 -14.16 11.70
C ALA A 983 -35.64 -13.78 11.81
N ASP A 984 -36.30 -13.53 10.68
CA ASP A 984 -37.74 -13.24 10.58
C ASP A 984 -38.61 -14.43 11.04
N GLN A 985 -38.08 -15.65 10.90
CA GLN A 985 -38.67 -16.89 11.39
C GLN A 985 -38.21 -17.25 12.82
N GLY A 986 -37.58 -16.30 13.53
CA GLY A 986 -37.19 -16.43 14.93
C GLY A 986 -35.90 -17.21 15.19
N VAL A 987 -35.13 -17.56 14.15
CA VAL A 987 -33.86 -18.27 14.27
C VAL A 987 -32.75 -17.32 14.73
N PHE A 988 -32.10 -17.67 15.83
CA PHE A 988 -30.88 -17.05 16.32
C PHE A 988 -29.66 -17.86 15.86
N SER A 989 -28.66 -17.21 15.30
CA SER A 989 -27.38 -17.83 14.97
C SER A 989 -26.20 -16.96 15.37
N ALA A 990 -25.17 -17.57 15.94
CA ALA A 990 -23.92 -16.91 16.27
C ALA A 990 -22.71 -17.82 16.03
N ALA A 991 -21.59 -17.22 15.67
CA ALA A 991 -20.29 -17.89 15.61
C ALA A 991 -19.50 -17.51 16.85
N VAL A 992 -18.99 -18.50 17.58
CA VAL A 992 -18.45 -18.30 18.94
C VAL A 992 -17.04 -18.85 19.02
N HIS A 993 -16.06 -18.01 19.35
CA HIS A 993 -14.73 -18.46 19.75
C HIS A 993 -14.77 -18.97 21.20
N PRO A 994 -14.37 -20.23 21.45
CA PRO A 994 -14.50 -20.86 22.77
C PRO A 994 -13.41 -20.49 23.78
N GLY A 995 -12.52 -19.55 23.44
CA GLY A 995 -11.33 -19.22 24.23
C GLY A 995 -10.13 -20.11 23.89
N ALA A 996 -8.99 -19.81 24.49
CA ALA A 996 -7.75 -20.54 24.30
C ALA A 996 -7.68 -21.75 25.24
N ILE A 997 -8.01 -22.93 24.72
CA ILE A 997 -8.15 -24.18 25.49
C ILE A 997 -7.15 -25.22 24.96
N TRP A 998 -6.41 -25.86 25.87
CA TRP A 998 -5.44 -26.88 25.48
C TRP A 998 -6.19 -28.17 25.12
N PRO A 999 -6.05 -28.69 23.88
CA PRO A 999 -6.80 -29.86 23.47
C PRO A 999 -6.29 -31.11 24.20
N GLU A 1000 -7.23 -31.91 24.71
CA GLU A 1000 -6.92 -33.19 25.36
C GLU A 1000 -6.24 -34.18 24.40
N VAL A 1001 -6.63 -34.15 23.13
CA VAL A 1001 -5.94 -34.85 22.04
C VAL A 1001 -5.16 -33.80 21.25
N VAL A 1002 -3.85 -33.73 21.51
CA VAL A 1002 -2.94 -32.77 20.88
C VAL A 1002 -2.69 -33.18 19.43
N PRO A 1003 -3.09 -32.37 18.42
CA PRO A 1003 -2.76 -32.63 17.03
C PRO A 1003 -1.26 -32.63 16.81
N GLU A 1004 -0.79 -33.52 15.94
CA GLU A 1004 0.60 -33.50 15.49
C GLU A 1004 0.90 -32.16 14.80
N GLY A 1005 1.96 -31.47 15.22
CA GLY A 1005 2.31 -30.13 14.72
C GLY A 1005 1.84 -28.96 15.58
N LEU A 1006 1.01 -29.18 16.61
CA LEU A 1006 0.69 -28.13 17.58
C LEU A 1006 1.93 -27.87 18.48
N PRO A 1007 2.51 -26.66 18.48
CA PRO A 1007 3.72 -26.39 19.25
C PRO A 1007 3.46 -26.44 20.75
N GLU A 1008 4.43 -26.90 21.54
CA GLU A 1008 4.28 -26.98 23.00
C GLU A 1008 4.10 -25.61 23.66
N SER A 1009 4.66 -24.55 23.08
CA SER A 1009 4.43 -23.17 23.53
C SER A 1009 2.95 -22.79 23.52
N ALA A 1010 2.10 -23.49 22.76
CA ALA A 1010 0.66 -23.28 22.80
C ALA A 1010 0.01 -23.63 24.14
N LYS A 1011 0.67 -24.40 25.02
CA LYS A 1011 0.21 -24.67 26.39
C LYS A 1011 0.21 -23.40 27.24
N GLU A 1012 1.19 -22.52 27.05
CA GLU A 1012 1.44 -21.36 27.91
C GLU A 1012 0.27 -20.36 27.87
N TRP A 1013 -0.44 -20.32 26.74
CA TRP A 1013 -1.58 -19.41 26.53
C TRP A 1013 -2.93 -20.10 26.41
N SER A 1014 -2.94 -21.43 26.46
CA SER A 1014 -4.17 -22.22 26.48
C SER A 1014 -4.71 -22.36 27.92
N THR A 1015 -4.97 -21.21 28.55
CA THR A 1015 -5.29 -21.13 29.98
C THR A 1015 -6.77 -21.25 30.30
N GLU A 1016 -7.66 -21.20 29.31
CA GLU A 1016 -9.10 -21.17 29.55
C GLU A 1016 -9.66 -22.53 29.95
N SER A 1017 -10.68 -22.49 30.81
CA SER A 1017 -11.41 -23.71 31.21
C SER A 1017 -12.27 -24.23 30.06
N VAL A 1018 -12.27 -25.55 29.86
CA VAL A 1018 -13.17 -26.24 28.93
C VAL A 1018 -14.66 -26.00 29.23
N ASP A 1019 -14.98 -25.62 30.47
CA ASP A 1019 -16.36 -25.39 30.92
C ASP A 1019 -16.83 -23.94 30.68
N LEU A 1020 -15.92 -23.01 30.37
CA LEU A 1020 -16.24 -21.59 30.16
C LEU A 1020 -17.21 -21.39 29.00
N ALA A 1021 -16.97 -22.04 27.86
CA ALA A 1021 -17.81 -21.91 26.68
C ALA A 1021 -19.26 -22.34 26.98
N GLY A 1022 -19.44 -23.41 27.76
CA GLY A 1022 -20.76 -23.87 28.18
C GLY A 1022 -21.51 -22.82 29.00
N ALA A 1023 -20.88 -22.27 30.04
CA ALA A 1023 -21.47 -21.24 30.89
C ALA A 1023 -21.82 -19.97 30.10
N TRP A 1024 -20.93 -19.53 29.20
CA TRP A 1024 -21.14 -18.35 28.37
C TRP A 1024 -22.29 -18.54 27.37
N LEU A 1025 -22.41 -19.72 26.78
CA LEU A 1025 -23.53 -20.04 25.89
C LEU A 1025 -24.87 -20.09 26.64
N VAL A 1026 -24.89 -20.56 27.90
CA VAL A 1026 -26.09 -20.50 28.74
C VAL A 1026 -26.50 -19.03 29.01
N TRP A 1027 -25.56 -18.12 29.23
CA TRP A 1027 -25.87 -16.68 29.32
C TRP A 1027 -26.42 -16.11 28.00
N LEU A 1028 -25.84 -16.52 26.86
CA LEU A 1028 -26.22 -16.01 25.54
C LEU A 1028 -27.68 -16.33 25.18
N ILE A 1029 -28.12 -17.56 25.48
CA ILE A 1029 -29.42 -18.09 25.01
C ILE A 1029 -30.41 -18.46 26.13
N GLY A 1030 -29.96 -18.50 27.39
CA GLY A 1030 -30.78 -18.75 28.57
C GLY A 1030 -31.38 -17.48 29.15
N GLY A 1031 -32.37 -17.62 30.04
CA GLY A 1031 -33.11 -16.50 30.63
C GLY A 1031 -33.68 -15.53 29.57
N GLU A 1032 -33.22 -14.27 29.60
CA GLU A 1032 -33.46 -13.30 28.52
C GLU A 1032 -32.47 -13.52 27.37
N ARG A 1033 -32.94 -14.13 26.29
CA ARG A 1033 -32.15 -14.37 25.07
C ARG A 1033 -31.56 -13.07 24.52
N LYS A 1034 -30.24 -13.04 24.31
CA LYS A 1034 -29.50 -11.89 23.77
C LYS A 1034 -29.65 -11.75 22.24
N GLY A 1035 -30.89 -11.63 21.78
CA GLY A 1035 -31.24 -11.64 20.35
C GLY A 1035 -30.59 -10.53 19.51
N TRP A 1036 -30.14 -9.44 20.14
CA TRP A 1036 -29.42 -8.35 19.50
C TRP A 1036 -28.02 -8.77 18.99
N LEU A 1037 -27.48 -9.90 19.49
CA LEU A 1037 -26.23 -10.51 19.02
C LEU A 1037 -26.42 -11.44 17.79
N ASN A 1038 -27.63 -11.53 17.22
CA ASN A 1038 -27.90 -12.44 16.10
C ASN A 1038 -27.02 -12.12 14.88
N GLY A 1039 -26.45 -13.16 14.26
CA GLY A 1039 -25.62 -13.12 13.07
C GLY A 1039 -24.20 -12.58 13.28
N ARG A 1040 -23.71 -12.53 14.51
CA ARG A 1040 -22.41 -11.93 14.88
C ARG A 1040 -21.39 -12.98 15.34
N TYR A 1041 -20.11 -12.62 15.21
CA TYR A 1041 -18.99 -13.29 15.86
C TYR A 1041 -18.89 -12.86 17.31
N LEU A 1042 -18.68 -13.81 18.22
CA LEU A 1042 -18.63 -13.61 19.66
C LEU A 1042 -17.41 -14.33 20.25
N ASP A 1043 -16.84 -13.76 21.30
CA ASP A 1043 -15.71 -14.35 22.02
C ASP A 1043 -16.12 -14.65 23.46
N VAL A 1044 -16.03 -15.91 23.89
CA VAL A 1044 -16.39 -16.28 25.26
C VAL A 1044 -15.41 -15.74 26.29
N THR A 1045 -14.28 -15.18 25.89
CA THR A 1045 -13.36 -14.47 26.80
C THR A 1045 -13.83 -13.06 27.11
N TRP A 1046 -14.85 -12.52 26.44
CA TRP A 1046 -15.36 -11.18 26.75
C TRP A 1046 -16.09 -11.12 28.10
N ASP A 1047 -16.03 -9.95 28.73
CA ASP A 1047 -16.86 -9.60 29.88
C ASP A 1047 -18.31 -9.33 29.44
N VAL A 1048 -19.26 -10.10 29.98
CA VAL A 1048 -20.66 -10.04 29.53
C VAL A 1048 -21.38 -8.77 29.96
N GLU A 1049 -21.00 -8.14 31.07
CA GLU A 1049 -21.65 -6.93 31.57
C GLU A 1049 -21.21 -5.70 30.76
N GLU A 1050 -19.93 -5.62 30.41
CA GLU A 1050 -19.46 -4.57 29.51
C GLU A 1050 -19.98 -4.78 28.07
N LEU A 1051 -20.12 -6.02 27.62
CA LEU A 1051 -20.73 -6.34 26.33
C LEU A 1051 -22.20 -5.86 26.27
N GLU A 1052 -22.97 -6.02 27.35
CA GLU A 1052 -24.33 -5.49 27.45
C GLU A 1052 -24.38 -3.96 27.44
N LYS A 1053 -23.43 -3.27 28.07
CA LYS A 1053 -23.33 -1.80 28.05
C LYS A 1053 -23.07 -1.25 26.64
N LYS A 1054 -22.49 -2.05 25.75
CA LYS A 1054 -22.20 -1.70 24.35
C LYS A 1054 -23.32 -2.11 23.37
N LYS A 1055 -24.46 -2.61 23.86
CA LYS A 1055 -25.57 -3.09 23.03
C LYS A 1055 -25.99 -2.10 21.94
N ASP A 1056 -26.26 -0.85 22.32
CA ASP A 1056 -26.78 0.16 21.37
C ASP A 1056 -25.74 0.45 20.28
N GLU A 1057 -24.45 0.59 20.66
CA GLU A 1057 -23.34 0.78 19.71
C GLU A 1057 -23.25 -0.40 18.71
N ILE A 1058 -23.34 -1.64 19.21
CA ILE A 1058 -23.20 -2.85 18.39
C ILE A 1058 -24.36 -2.99 17.39
N VAL A 1059 -25.56 -2.59 17.80
CA VAL A 1059 -26.75 -2.66 16.96
C VAL A 1059 -26.77 -1.53 15.94
N GLU A 1060 -26.56 -0.28 16.37
CA GLU A 1060 -26.61 0.90 15.50
C GLU A 1060 -25.54 0.87 14.41
N ARG A 1061 -24.32 0.45 14.76
CA ARG A 1061 -23.19 0.40 13.83
C ARG A 1061 -23.03 -0.96 13.13
N ASP A 1062 -23.91 -1.92 13.46
CA ASP A 1062 -23.90 -3.30 12.98
C ASP A 1062 -22.51 -3.99 13.09
N LEU A 1063 -21.88 -3.83 14.25
CA LEU A 1063 -20.54 -4.36 14.56
C LEU A 1063 -20.54 -5.88 14.71
N LEU A 1064 -19.33 -6.46 14.80
CA LEU A 1064 -19.07 -7.89 15.05
C LEU A 1064 -19.53 -8.83 13.91
N LYS A 1065 -19.61 -8.31 12.70
CA LYS A 1065 -19.89 -9.07 11.47
C LYS A 1065 -18.70 -9.01 10.52
N MET A 1066 -18.51 -10.08 9.74
CA MET A 1066 -17.50 -10.10 8.69
C MET A 1066 -17.96 -9.21 7.53
N ARG A 1067 -17.22 -8.13 7.27
CA ARG A 1067 -17.49 -7.18 6.19
C ARG A 1067 -16.23 -6.95 5.37
N LEU A 1068 -16.40 -6.84 4.06
CA LEU A 1068 -15.38 -6.29 3.20
C LEU A 1068 -15.43 -4.77 3.38
N MET A 1069 -14.35 -4.19 3.88
CA MET A 1069 -14.15 -2.74 3.90
C MET A 1069 -13.70 -2.37 2.48
N ILE A 1070 -14.57 -1.69 1.73
CA ILE A 1070 -14.32 -1.27 0.33
C ILE A 1070 -13.93 0.20 0.31
#